data_AF-A0A094DHS3-F1
#
_entry.id   AF-A0A094DHS3-F1
#
_cell.length_a   1.000
_cell.length_b   1.000
_cell.length_c   1.000
_cell.angle_alpha   90.00
_cell.angle_beta   90.00
_cell.angle_gamma   90.00
#
_symmetry.space_group_name_H-M   'P 1'
#
loop_
_entity.id
_entity.type
_entity.pdbx_description
1 polymer ?
#
loop_
_entity_poly.entity_id
_entity_poly.type
_entity_poly.pdbx_seq_one_letter_code
_entity_poly.pdbx_strand_id
1 'polypeptide(L)'
;WIGILGAQAYGYLFNDAIPLWVARRRGGVWRPEYRLANTLLPGLLLPIGLGIYGAGLQLHLHIMVLALASFLIWFAALLALPVCYNYIVECFLRTPVEASVALNSYRIAFGLMSVFIITQWQMAVGVGWMWGMGAFFVLAVDVLMVLVIFKGHSVRKLTVHISDRIAATEDGERIIGEKEDGAPANRTSRVTKEDTSSTSHTYTLVTEGVLHNGADTMALHNVTDVASTDTNGNEPSQITVPSWINGVEETGPSTFDVISPYTNTTCWTGTSATPADALRAVDAASAAFPAWSATKPTARRDILLRAADLLEERTEANAEIMRTEMGADVGASQFFVVPLAVKMLRDVAGRITSVCGSVPTVEEEGQSAIVYKEPMGVILGIVPWNAPYVFGIRSAATALAGGNTTVLKSSDLSPRCYWAIGRAFSDAGLPAGCLNIVSCRPADAPAVVNAMIAHPAVRKINFTGSTSVGRRVAQEAGTHLKPCLMELGGKNSAIVCEDANLDIAVPSVLAGAFLNSGQICMSTDRIVLHSAIAPAFLAALKAALSSAPSSDAPTLVSAASKARVQSLVASSLAAGAHLIHGSVDAEPEGKASSIRLAPVVLGGAGDEDPLWLEESFASLAACRVVSSDEEAVQVANSGGYGLSAAVFTEDLRRGFRLAKKLESGAVHINSMTVHDEPVLPHGGVRNSGWGRFNAAQGLEEFLVTKTVTWKD
;
A
#
# COMPACT_ATOMS: atom_id res chain seq x y z
N TRP A 1 11.51 3.06 -45.03
CA TRP A 1 11.90 1.82 -44.32
C TRP A 1 13.31 1.36 -44.64
N ILE A 2 13.66 1.00 -45.88
CA ILE A 2 15.03 0.55 -46.23
C ILE A 2 16.10 1.60 -45.87
N GLY A 3 15.86 2.90 -46.14
CA GLY A 3 16.78 3.97 -45.72
C GLY A 3 16.89 4.16 -44.20
N ILE A 4 15.81 3.90 -43.45
CA ILE A 4 15.78 4.00 -41.98
C ILE A 4 16.59 2.84 -41.38
N LEU A 5 16.35 1.62 -41.86
CA LEU A 5 17.11 0.43 -41.44
C LEU A 5 18.58 0.52 -41.87
N GLY A 6 18.86 1.06 -43.06
CA GLY A 6 20.21 1.30 -43.56
C GLY A 6 20.97 2.35 -42.75
N ALA A 7 20.32 3.45 -42.34
CA ALA A 7 20.95 4.46 -41.49
C ALA A 7 21.24 3.92 -40.07
N GLN A 8 20.32 3.13 -39.50
CA GLN A 8 20.52 2.48 -38.22
C GLN A 8 21.63 1.41 -38.28
N ALA A 9 21.67 0.60 -39.34
CA ALA A 9 22.74 -0.38 -39.56
C ALA A 9 24.11 0.29 -39.82
N TYR A 10 24.14 1.41 -40.55
CA TYR A 10 25.37 2.17 -40.79
C TYR A 10 25.88 2.84 -39.51
N GLY A 11 24.98 3.48 -38.75
CA GLY A 11 25.31 4.04 -37.44
C GLY A 11 25.79 2.97 -36.46
N TYR A 12 25.22 1.77 -36.48
CA TYR A 12 25.64 0.66 -35.62
C TYR A 12 27.00 0.07 -36.01
N LEU A 13 27.29 -0.08 -37.32
CA LEU A 13 28.49 -0.74 -37.81
C LEU A 13 29.71 0.19 -37.99
N PHE A 14 29.50 1.49 -38.20
CA PHE A 14 30.55 2.40 -38.67
C PHE A 14 30.72 3.70 -37.87
N ASN A 15 29.92 3.98 -36.83
CA ASN A 15 30.09 5.22 -36.04
C ASN A 15 31.47 5.34 -35.39
N ASP A 16 32.09 4.22 -35.04
CA ASP A 16 33.37 4.18 -34.32
C ASP A 16 34.58 3.91 -35.23
N ALA A 17 34.39 3.67 -36.52
CA ALA A 17 35.45 3.30 -37.45
C ALA A 17 35.52 4.27 -38.64
N ILE A 18 36.34 5.33 -38.54
CA ILE A 18 36.87 6.04 -39.72
C ILE A 18 38.41 5.87 -39.76
N PRO A 19 39.00 5.59 -40.94
CA PRO A 19 40.45 5.50 -41.12
C PRO A 19 41.19 6.80 -40.74
N LEU A 20 42.18 6.63 -39.86
CA LEU A 20 43.05 7.66 -39.25
C LEU A 20 43.69 8.68 -40.21
N TRP A 21 43.69 8.44 -41.51
CA TRP A 21 44.28 9.36 -42.49
C TRP A 21 43.46 10.64 -42.74
N VAL A 22 42.16 10.66 -42.39
CA VAL A 22 41.31 11.87 -42.47
C VAL A 22 41.46 12.76 -41.23
N ALA A 23 41.90 12.21 -40.10
CA ALA A 23 42.12 12.94 -38.86
C ALA A 23 43.53 13.57 -38.82
N ARG A 24 43.75 14.67 -39.55
CA ARG A 24 45.01 15.42 -39.42
C ARG A 24 45.04 16.18 -38.08
N ARG A 25 45.94 15.76 -37.19
CA ARG A 25 46.28 16.41 -35.91
C ARG A 25 46.70 17.89 -36.11
N ARG A 26 46.00 18.81 -35.44
CA ARG A 26 46.59 20.04 -34.89
C ARG A 26 46.04 20.26 -33.49
N GLY A 27 46.91 20.12 -32.47
CA GLY A 27 46.62 20.60 -31.11
C GLY A 27 46.08 19.60 -30.07
N GLY A 28 46.01 18.30 -30.36
CA GLY A 28 45.82 17.28 -29.31
C GLY A 28 44.43 17.17 -28.68
N VAL A 29 43.41 17.86 -29.20
CA VAL A 29 42.01 17.70 -28.78
C VAL A 29 41.16 17.34 -30.00
N TRP A 30 40.39 16.24 -29.91
CA TRP A 30 39.44 15.84 -30.94
C TRP A 30 38.34 16.89 -31.03
N ARG A 31 38.22 17.55 -32.18
CA ARG A 31 37.15 18.53 -32.40
C ARG A 31 35.87 17.83 -32.87
N PRO A 32 34.67 18.18 -32.33
CA PRO A 32 33.38 17.59 -32.71
C PRO A 32 33.03 17.71 -34.20
N GLU A 33 33.68 18.66 -34.88
CA GLU A 33 33.51 19.04 -36.28
C GLU A 33 33.64 17.86 -37.28
N TYR A 34 34.35 16.79 -36.91
CA TYR A 34 34.64 15.65 -37.80
C TYR A 34 33.59 14.52 -37.79
N ARG A 35 32.66 14.51 -36.82
CA ARG A 35 31.56 13.52 -36.79
C ARG A 35 30.38 13.89 -37.70
N LEU A 36 30.30 15.16 -38.13
CA LEU A 36 29.30 15.65 -39.09
C LEU A 36 29.41 14.97 -40.47
N ALA A 37 30.62 14.51 -40.84
CA ALA A 37 30.86 13.81 -42.10
C ALA A 37 30.19 12.43 -42.18
N ASN A 38 30.04 11.73 -41.05
CA ASN A 38 29.47 10.39 -41.01
C ASN A 38 27.94 10.36 -41.18
N THR A 39 27.30 11.48 -40.92
CA THR A 39 25.85 11.60 -40.97
C THR A 39 25.35 12.32 -42.21
N LEU A 40 26.28 12.93 -42.98
CA LEU A 40 26.00 13.58 -44.26
C LEU A 40 25.42 12.62 -45.30
N LEU A 41 25.92 11.38 -45.42
CA LEU A 41 25.47 10.44 -46.45
C LEU A 41 24.05 9.88 -46.16
N PRO A 42 23.73 9.38 -44.94
CA PRO A 42 22.34 9.07 -44.58
C PRO A 42 21.43 10.31 -44.63
N GLY A 43 21.96 11.46 -44.19
CA GLY A 43 21.27 12.75 -44.21
C GLY A 43 20.99 13.32 -45.61
N LEU A 44 21.68 12.84 -46.66
CA LEU A 44 21.42 13.17 -48.07
C LEU A 44 20.46 12.16 -48.74
N LEU A 45 20.59 10.87 -48.42
CA LEU A 45 19.78 9.80 -49.02
C LEU A 45 18.33 9.78 -48.51
N LEU A 46 18.12 10.09 -47.24
CA LEU A 46 16.79 10.15 -46.63
C LEU A 46 15.90 11.26 -47.26
N PRO A 47 16.38 12.52 -47.46
CA PRO A 47 15.62 13.56 -48.17
C PRO A 47 15.29 13.20 -49.62
N ILE A 48 16.19 12.55 -50.36
CA ILE A 48 15.93 12.13 -51.74
C ILE A 48 14.82 11.07 -51.76
N GLY A 49 14.84 10.09 -50.84
CA GLY A 49 13.78 9.08 -50.73
C GLY A 49 12.42 9.65 -50.36
N LEU A 50 12.37 10.61 -49.44
CA LEU A 50 11.14 11.30 -49.03
C LEU A 50 10.64 12.31 -50.07
N GLY A 51 11.53 12.99 -50.79
CA GLY A 51 11.21 13.89 -51.89
C GLY A 51 10.65 13.15 -53.10
N ILE A 52 11.19 11.96 -53.43
CA ILE A 52 10.64 11.06 -54.46
C ILE A 52 9.27 10.51 -54.01
N TYR A 53 9.11 10.16 -52.72
CA TYR A 53 7.83 9.74 -52.16
C TYR A 53 6.77 10.86 -52.18
N GLY A 54 7.17 12.10 -51.86
CA GLY A 54 6.31 13.28 -51.90
C GLY A 54 5.95 13.73 -53.31
N ALA A 55 6.89 13.63 -54.27
CA ALA A 55 6.60 13.87 -55.69
C ALA A 55 5.72 12.77 -56.32
N GLY A 56 5.75 11.55 -55.78
CA GLY A 56 4.89 10.44 -56.17
C GLY A 56 3.43 10.56 -55.69
N LEU A 57 3.16 11.43 -54.72
CA LEU A 57 1.81 11.71 -54.22
C LEU A 57 1.27 12.98 -54.89
N GLN A 58 0.73 12.83 -56.10
CA GLN A 58 -0.12 13.86 -56.67
C GLN A 58 -1.40 13.99 -55.84
N LEU A 59 -1.72 15.24 -55.47
CA LEU A 59 -2.98 15.76 -54.90
C LEU A 59 -3.03 15.89 -53.37
N HIS A 60 -3.17 17.15 -52.92
CA HIS A 60 -3.49 17.69 -51.59
C HIS A 60 -2.33 18.28 -50.75
N LEU A 61 -2.39 19.61 -50.56
CA LEU A 61 -1.46 20.45 -49.79
C LEU A 61 -1.20 19.92 -48.36
N HIS A 62 -2.22 19.35 -47.70
CA HIS A 62 -2.07 18.81 -46.34
C HIS A 62 -1.10 17.62 -46.25
N ILE A 63 -0.98 16.83 -47.33
CA ILE A 63 -0.08 15.68 -47.39
C ILE A 63 1.35 16.14 -47.65
N MET A 64 1.54 17.20 -48.44
CA MET A 64 2.85 17.84 -48.62
C MET A 64 3.38 18.43 -47.30
N VAL A 65 2.54 19.13 -46.53
CA VAL A 65 2.93 19.66 -45.22
C VAL A 65 3.29 18.52 -44.27
N LEU A 66 2.50 17.44 -44.23
CA LEU A 66 2.80 16.26 -43.41
C LEU A 66 4.12 15.59 -43.81
N ALA A 67 4.38 15.43 -45.10
CA ALA A 67 5.61 14.83 -45.60
C ALA A 67 6.85 15.70 -45.29
N LEU A 68 6.76 17.02 -45.51
CA LEU A 68 7.83 17.97 -45.20
C LEU A 68 8.06 18.07 -43.68
N ALA A 69 7.01 18.13 -42.89
CA ALA A 69 7.10 18.16 -41.44
C ALA A 69 7.72 16.89 -40.87
N SER A 70 7.29 15.73 -41.38
CA SER A 70 7.89 14.44 -41.03
C SER A 70 9.36 14.42 -41.41
N PHE A 71 9.73 14.92 -42.60
CA PHE A 71 11.13 15.04 -43.01
C PHE A 71 11.95 15.85 -42.00
N LEU A 72 11.48 17.03 -41.61
CA LEU A 72 12.18 17.91 -40.68
C LEU A 72 12.33 17.30 -39.28
N ILE A 73 11.28 16.65 -38.77
CA ILE A 73 11.30 15.98 -37.46
C ILE A 73 12.26 14.79 -37.48
N TRP A 74 12.20 13.94 -38.51
CA TRP A 74 13.08 12.78 -38.62
C TRP A 74 14.53 13.18 -38.87
N PHE A 75 14.77 14.23 -39.65
CA PHE A 75 16.10 14.80 -39.82
C PHE A 75 16.65 15.27 -38.47
N ALA A 76 15.89 16.07 -37.71
CA ALA A 76 16.30 16.54 -36.39
C ALA A 76 16.54 15.39 -35.39
N ALA A 77 15.61 14.44 -35.30
CA ALA A 77 15.68 13.32 -34.35
C ALA A 77 16.86 12.36 -34.64
N LEU A 78 17.19 12.14 -35.91
CA LEU A 78 18.25 11.20 -36.30
C LEU A 78 19.62 11.86 -36.48
N LEU A 79 19.66 13.17 -36.77
CA LEU A 79 20.90 13.90 -37.05
C LEU A 79 21.31 14.85 -35.93
N ALA A 80 20.41 15.76 -35.55
CA ALA A 80 20.73 16.84 -34.62
C ALA A 80 20.73 16.35 -33.17
N LEU A 81 19.74 15.52 -32.81
CA LEU A 81 19.57 15.04 -31.44
C LEU A 81 20.76 14.21 -30.93
N PRO A 82 21.37 13.27 -31.68
CA PRO A 82 22.56 12.56 -31.21
C PRO A 82 23.78 13.47 -31.03
N VAL A 83 23.93 14.50 -31.88
CA VAL A 83 25.01 15.50 -31.73
C VAL A 83 24.79 16.35 -30.49
N CYS A 84 23.56 16.80 -30.26
CA CYS A 84 23.20 17.61 -29.09
C CYS A 84 23.29 16.79 -27.80
N TYR A 85 22.89 15.51 -27.81
CA TYR A 85 22.99 14.62 -26.65
C TYR A 85 24.46 14.38 -26.28
N ASN A 86 25.32 14.10 -27.27
CA ASN A 86 26.75 13.96 -27.03
C ASN A 86 27.37 15.26 -26.50
N TYR A 87 26.97 16.42 -27.04
CA TYR A 87 27.39 17.72 -26.51
C TYR A 87 26.93 17.94 -25.06
N ILE A 88 25.68 17.61 -24.72
CA ILE A 88 25.17 17.69 -23.34
C ILE A 88 25.97 16.79 -22.40
N VAL A 89 26.28 15.55 -22.80
CA VAL A 89 27.08 14.60 -22.02
C VAL A 89 28.51 15.13 -21.81
N GLU A 90 29.13 15.69 -22.85
CA GLU A 90 30.46 16.32 -22.74
C GLU A 90 30.44 17.56 -21.84
N CYS A 91 29.40 18.40 -21.93
CA CYS A 91 29.20 19.56 -21.08
C CYS A 91 28.89 19.17 -19.63
N PHE A 92 28.23 18.04 -19.39
CA PHE A 92 27.81 17.62 -18.04
C PHE A 92 28.99 17.54 -17.05
N LEU A 93 30.19 17.17 -17.55
CA LEU A 93 31.38 17.00 -16.73
C LEU A 93 32.25 18.27 -16.63
N ARG A 94 32.11 19.23 -17.55
CA ARG A 94 33.05 20.36 -17.67
C ARG A 94 32.39 21.73 -17.60
N THR A 95 31.12 21.83 -17.97
CA THR A 95 30.35 23.07 -18.08
C THR A 95 28.86 22.80 -17.77
N PRO A 96 28.51 22.46 -16.51
CA PRO A 96 27.15 22.12 -16.09
C PRO A 96 26.10 23.19 -16.40
N VAL A 97 26.48 24.48 -16.47
CA VAL A 97 25.54 25.55 -16.85
C VAL A 97 25.09 25.41 -18.31
N GLU A 98 26.01 25.12 -19.23
CA GLU A 98 25.69 24.89 -20.64
C GLU A 98 24.82 23.63 -20.81
N ALA A 99 25.12 22.57 -20.05
CA ALA A 99 24.30 21.36 -20.04
C ALA A 99 22.87 21.63 -19.51
N SER A 100 22.75 22.45 -18.47
CA SER A 100 21.44 22.84 -17.90
C SER A 100 20.62 23.69 -18.88
N VAL A 101 21.23 24.66 -19.56
CA VAL A 101 20.56 25.47 -20.59
C VAL A 101 20.11 24.61 -21.76
N ALA A 102 20.95 23.67 -22.21
CA ALA A 102 20.62 22.74 -23.27
C ALA A 102 19.45 21.80 -22.90
N LEU A 103 19.48 21.20 -21.71
CA LEU A 103 18.40 20.34 -21.22
C LEU A 103 17.08 21.09 -21.03
N ASN A 104 17.13 22.32 -20.50
CA ASN A 104 15.94 23.14 -20.34
C ASN A 104 15.34 23.57 -21.68
N SER A 105 16.17 23.82 -22.70
CA SER A 105 15.71 24.13 -24.05
C SER A 105 14.89 22.99 -24.65
N TYR A 106 15.36 21.75 -24.51
CA TYR A 106 14.59 20.57 -24.90
C TYR A 106 13.31 20.40 -24.08
N ARG A 107 13.39 20.54 -22.75
CA ARG A 107 12.24 20.39 -21.85
C ARG A 107 11.10 21.36 -22.19
N ILE A 108 11.43 22.63 -22.45
CA ILE A 108 10.44 23.65 -22.79
C ILE A 108 9.80 23.34 -24.15
N ALA A 109 10.58 22.96 -25.16
CA ALA A 109 10.04 22.68 -26.48
C ALA A 109 9.15 21.43 -26.52
N PHE A 110 9.56 20.34 -25.86
CA PHE A 110 8.72 19.14 -25.73
C PHE A 110 7.47 19.42 -24.89
N GLY A 111 7.59 20.23 -23.82
CA GLY A 111 6.46 20.67 -23.02
C GLY A 111 5.44 21.47 -23.84
N LEU A 112 5.89 22.44 -24.65
CA LEU A 112 5.02 23.21 -25.54
C LEU A 112 4.37 22.32 -26.61
N MET A 113 5.11 21.36 -27.18
CA MET A 113 4.55 20.40 -28.14
C MET A 113 3.45 19.52 -27.52
N SER A 114 3.61 19.14 -26.25
CA SER A 114 2.66 18.28 -25.51
C SER A 114 1.28 18.91 -25.37
N VAL A 115 1.21 20.25 -25.24
CA VAL A 115 -0.06 20.99 -25.14
C VAL A 115 -0.92 20.77 -26.37
N PHE A 116 -0.34 20.73 -27.56
CA PHE A 116 -1.08 20.53 -28.82
C PHE A 116 -1.65 19.11 -28.95
N ILE A 117 -0.95 18.12 -28.40
CA ILE A 117 -1.40 16.72 -28.37
C ILE A 117 -2.55 16.56 -27.37
N ILE A 118 -2.40 17.11 -26.16
CA ILE A 118 -3.39 17.00 -25.09
C ILE A 118 -4.68 17.74 -25.45
N THR A 119 -4.57 18.91 -26.08
CA THR A 119 -5.74 19.73 -26.49
C THR A 119 -6.43 19.25 -27.77
N GLN A 120 -6.03 18.10 -28.32
CA GLN A 120 -6.59 17.52 -29.54
C GLN A 120 -6.57 18.48 -30.73
N TRP A 121 -5.54 19.32 -30.84
CA TRP A 121 -5.48 20.41 -31.82
C TRP A 121 -5.59 19.92 -33.27
N GLN A 122 -5.18 18.68 -33.54
CA GLN A 122 -5.37 18.01 -34.83
C GLN A 122 -6.82 17.99 -35.32
N MET A 123 -7.80 18.00 -34.41
CA MET A 123 -9.23 18.03 -34.77
C MET A 123 -9.66 19.38 -35.35
N ALA A 124 -8.98 20.47 -34.98
CA ALA A 124 -9.33 21.82 -35.39
C ALA A 124 -8.57 22.28 -36.65
N VAL A 125 -7.27 21.93 -36.76
CA VAL A 125 -6.40 22.43 -37.86
C VAL A 125 -5.91 21.34 -38.81
N GLY A 126 -6.24 20.08 -38.53
CA GLY A 126 -5.80 18.92 -39.32
C GLY A 126 -4.41 18.41 -38.94
N VAL A 127 -4.23 17.10 -39.11
CA VAL A 127 -3.01 16.38 -38.69
C VAL A 127 -1.75 16.96 -39.33
N GLY A 128 -1.78 17.32 -40.62
CA GLY A 128 -0.62 17.88 -41.32
C GLY A 128 -0.09 19.17 -40.67
N TRP A 129 -0.97 20.06 -40.22
CA TRP A 129 -0.57 21.33 -39.59
C TRP A 129 -0.03 21.15 -38.17
N MET A 130 -0.58 20.21 -37.41
CA MET A 130 -0.01 19.81 -36.12
C MET A 130 1.43 19.31 -36.29
N TRP A 131 1.67 18.42 -37.26
CA TRP A 131 3.01 17.93 -37.57
C TRP A 131 3.94 19.06 -38.05
N GLY A 132 3.44 19.98 -38.89
CA GLY A 132 4.19 21.16 -39.33
C GLY A 132 4.64 22.06 -38.17
N MET A 133 3.78 22.25 -37.18
CA MET A 133 4.12 23.01 -35.97
C MET A 133 5.13 22.26 -35.09
N GLY A 134 4.98 20.93 -34.95
CA GLY A 134 5.97 20.10 -34.28
C GLY A 134 7.35 20.20 -34.92
N ALA A 135 7.41 20.17 -36.25
CA ALA A 135 8.64 20.37 -37.01
C ALA A 135 9.26 21.74 -36.77
N PHE A 136 8.45 22.80 -36.70
CA PHE A 136 8.91 24.14 -36.38
C PHE A 136 9.59 24.21 -35.01
N PHE A 137 8.96 23.67 -33.96
CA PHE A 137 9.55 23.68 -32.61
C PHE A 137 10.84 22.87 -32.53
N VAL A 138 10.87 21.70 -33.16
CA VAL A 138 12.06 20.85 -33.19
C VAL A 138 13.22 21.58 -33.89
N LEU A 139 12.97 22.19 -35.05
CA LEU A 139 13.99 23.00 -35.74
C LEU A 139 14.43 24.22 -34.92
N ALA A 140 13.50 24.88 -34.22
CA ALA A 140 13.83 26.03 -33.38
C ALA A 140 14.79 25.62 -32.24
N VAL A 141 14.58 24.45 -31.64
CA VAL A 141 15.50 23.90 -30.63
C VAL A 141 16.84 23.57 -31.25
N ASP A 142 16.88 22.93 -32.42
CA ASP A 142 18.14 22.59 -33.08
C ASP A 142 18.94 23.84 -33.44
N VAL A 143 18.29 24.90 -33.94
CA VAL A 143 18.93 26.19 -34.20
C VAL A 143 19.46 26.81 -32.90
N LEU A 144 18.68 26.75 -31.82
CA LEU A 144 19.11 27.23 -30.51
C LEU A 144 20.32 26.42 -30.00
N MET A 145 20.33 25.10 -30.17
CA MET A 145 21.44 24.24 -29.79
C MET A 145 22.68 24.50 -30.63
N VAL A 146 22.54 24.72 -31.94
CA VAL A 146 23.64 25.17 -32.79
C VAL A 146 24.21 26.49 -32.27
N LEU A 147 23.36 27.46 -31.91
CA LEU A 147 23.82 28.73 -31.32
C LEU A 147 24.54 28.53 -29.98
N VAL A 148 24.05 27.64 -29.11
CA VAL A 148 24.69 27.30 -27.83
C VAL A 148 26.04 26.61 -28.07
N ILE A 149 26.10 25.65 -28.99
CA ILE A 149 27.33 24.93 -29.36
C ILE A 149 28.39 25.88 -29.91
N PHE A 150 28.01 26.83 -30.78
CA PHE A 150 28.95 27.79 -31.38
C PHE A 150 29.28 28.99 -30.49
N LYS A 151 28.39 29.39 -29.56
CA LYS A 151 28.55 30.59 -28.71
C LYS A 151 28.43 30.31 -27.21
N GLY A 152 28.72 29.09 -26.73
CA GLY A 152 28.59 28.71 -25.32
C GLY A 152 29.27 29.67 -24.34
N HIS A 153 30.44 30.22 -24.70
CA HIS A 153 31.13 31.26 -23.91
C HIS A 153 30.31 32.56 -23.75
N SER A 154 29.50 32.96 -24.74
CA SER A 154 28.59 34.10 -24.64
C SER A 154 27.38 33.81 -23.76
N VAL A 155 26.89 32.57 -23.74
CA VAL A 155 25.82 32.12 -22.83
C VAL A 155 26.31 32.21 -21.38
N ARG A 156 27.54 31.76 -21.11
CA ARG A 156 28.18 31.90 -19.79
C ARG A 156 28.28 33.35 -19.33
N LYS A 157 28.73 34.27 -20.20
CA LYS A 157 28.77 35.71 -19.91
C LYS A 157 27.40 36.31 -19.61
N LEU A 158 26.37 35.89 -20.35
CA LEU A 158 24.99 36.34 -20.13
C LEU A 158 24.43 35.83 -18.80
N THR A 159 24.69 34.58 -18.42
CA THR A 159 24.23 34.02 -17.14
C THR A 159 24.87 34.73 -15.94
N VAL A 160 26.16 35.08 -16.03
CA VAL A 160 26.87 35.87 -15.01
C VAL A 160 26.29 37.29 -14.92
N HIS A 161 25.84 37.89 -16.02
CA HIS A 161 25.24 39.22 -16.03
C HIS A 161 23.80 39.26 -15.48
N ILE A 162 23.06 38.15 -15.54
CA ILE A 162 21.64 38.09 -15.13
C ILE A 162 21.48 37.72 -13.65
N SER A 163 22.49 37.12 -13.00
CA SER A 163 22.38 36.71 -11.60
C SER A 163 23.68 36.91 -10.82
N ASP A 164 23.72 37.99 -10.04
CA ASP A 164 24.80 38.29 -9.08
C ASP A 164 24.82 37.36 -7.85
N ARG A 165 23.86 36.42 -7.75
CA ARG A 165 23.78 35.44 -6.65
C ARG A 165 24.49 34.11 -6.93
N ILE A 166 25.08 33.95 -8.12
CA ILE A 166 25.84 32.74 -8.46
C ILE A 166 27.26 32.90 -7.91
N ALA A 167 27.55 32.21 -6.80
CA ALA A 167 28.72 32.45 -5.95
C ALA A 167 30.09 31.99 -6.52
N ALA A 168 30.18 31.51 -7.76
CA ALA A 168 31.44 31.13 -8.40
C ALA A 168 31.29 30.99 -9.93
N THR A 169 32.33 31.33 -10.68
CA THR A 169 32.47 30.90 -12.10
C THR A 169 33.22 29.57 -12.20
N GLU A 170 32.93 28.78 -13.24
CA GLU A 170 33.38 27.39 -13.48
C GLU A 170 34.91 27.17 -13.55
N ASP A 171 35.73 28.24 -13.52
CA ASP A 171 37.20 28.14 -13.46
C ASP A 171 37.74 28.24 -12.01
N GLY A 172 36.85 28.39 -11.01
CA GLY A 172 37.21 28.41 -9.58
C GLY A 172 37.57 29.79 -9.02
N GLU A 173 37.53 30.87 -9.79
CA GLU A 173 37.64 32.23 -9.25
C GLU A 173 36.32 32.68 -8.59
N ARG A 174 36.40 33.08 -7.32
CA ARG A 174 35.31 33.78 -6.61
C ARG A 174 35.28 35.23 -7.08
N ILE A 175 34.14 35.68 -7.59
CA ILE A 175 33.86 37.11 -7.77
C ILE A 175 33.42 37.67 -6.43
N ILE A 176 34.38 37.88 -5.53
CA ILE A 176 34.23 38.82 -4.43
C ILE A 176 35.41 39.76 -4.58
N GLY A 177 35.15 41.01 -4.96
CA GLY A 177 36.19 42.02 -5.05
C GLY A 177 36.89 42.16 -3.71
N GLU A 178 38.20 41.94 -3.68
CA GLU A 178 39.05 42.42 -2.60
C GLU A 178 38.94 43.95 -2.58
N LYS A 179 38.47 44.51 -1.46
CA LYS A 179 39.05 45.74 -0.95
C LYS A 179 40.30 45.33 -0.18
N GLU A 180 41.45 45.66 -0.72
CA GLU A 180 42.74 45.68 -0.01
C GLU A 180 42.61 46.46 1.30
N ASP A 181 43.16 45.90 2.39
CA ASP A 181 44.13 46.59 3.28
C ASP A 181 44.55 45.66 4.45
N GLY A 182 45.83 45.25 4.47
CA GLY A 182 46.53 44.84 5.72
C GLY A 182 47.07 43.40 5.84
N ALA A 183 48.32 43.20 5.40
CA ALA A 183 49.21 42.02 5.49
C ALA A 183 49.48 41.43 6.93
N PRO A 184 50.34 40.38 7.13
CA PRO A 184 50.46 39.08 6.45
C PRO A 184 50.77 37.84 7.37
N ALA A 185 50.60 36.65 6.75
CA ALA A 185 51.47 35.44 6.74
C ALA A 185 51.80 34.59 7.99
N ASN A 186 51.47 33.29 7.89
CA ASN A 186 52.34 32.09 8.03
C ASN A 186 51.43 30.88 8.36
N ARG A 187 51.59 29.63 7.89
CA ARG A 187 52.76 28.85 7.46
C ARG A 187 52.24 27.55 6.79
N THR A 188 52.93 27.10 5.72
CA THR A 188 53.42 25.72 5.44
C THR A 188 52.79 24.51 6.16
N SER A 189 52.64 23.29 5.63
CA SER A 189 52.94 22.63 4.34
C SER A 189 52.68 21.12 4.53
N ARG A 190 52.52 20.40 3.42
CA ARG A 190 53.08 19.05 3.14
C ARG A 190 52.16 17.82 3.28
N VAL A 191 52.04 17.15 2.13
CA VAL A 191 51.48 15.82 1.85
C VAL A 191 52.60 14.78 1.89
N THR A 192 52.36 13.58 2.44
CA THR A 192 52.95 12.30 1.98
C THR A 192 52.09 11.09 2.42
N LYS A 193 52.19 10.02 1.62
CA LYS A 193 51.39 8.77 1.51
C LYS A 193 51.90 7.60 2.40
N GLU A 194 51.08 6.52 2.39
CA GLU A 194 51.30 5.11 2.80
C GLU A 194 51.17 4.82 4.33
N ASP A 195 50.57 3.74 4.83
CA ASP A 195 50.20 2.43 4.26
C ASP A 195 49.12 1.70 5.11
N THR A 196 48.55 0.65 4.53
CA THR A 196 47.66 -0.45 5.02
C THR A 196 47.35 -0.65 6.53
N SER A 197 46.08 -0.93 6.87
CA SER A 197 45.56 -2.24 7.35
C SER A 197 44.22 -2.15 8.12
N SER A 198 43.49 -3.26 8.07
CA SER A 198 42.18 -3.63 8.63
C SER A 198 41.71 -2.98 9.94
N THR A 199 40.45 -2.55 10.00
CA THR A 199 39.45 -3.02 11.00
C THR A 199 38.05 -2.44 10.75
N SER A 200 37.04 -3.28 10.96
CA SER A 200 35.60 -3.01 10.92
C SER A 200 35.19 -1.74 11.65
N HIS A 201 34.39 -0.87 11.02
CA HIS A 201 33.70 0.22 11.70
C HIS A 201 32.20 0.14 11.43
N THR A 202 31.47 -0.22 12.48
CA THR A 202 30.05 -0.02 12.68
C THR A 202 29.81 1.50 12.77
N TYR A 203 29.00 2.07 11.88
CA TYR A 203 28.65 3.50 11.94
C TYR A 203 27.38 3.69 12.77
N THR A 204 27.57 4.17 14.00
CA THR A 204 26.50 4.80 14.81
C THR A 204 26.50 6.29 14.48
N LEU A 205 25.48 6.78 13.78
CA LEU A 205 25.27 8.20 13.53
C LEU A 205 24.57 8.82 14.73
N VAL A 206 25.33 9.61 15.50
CA VAL A 206 24.82 10.54 16.51
C VAL A 206 24.42 11.82 15.80
N THR A 207 23.13 12.15 15.84
CA THR A 207 22.58 13.44 15.38
C THR A 207 22.79 14.50 16.46
N GLU A 208 23.64 15.49 16.20
CA GLU A 208 23.72 16.72 16.99
C GLU A 208 22.62 17.69 16.57
N GLY A 209 21.84 18.14 17.56
CA GLY A 209 20.78 19.12 17.41
C GLY A 209 21.30 20.56 17.39
N VAL A 210 20.57 21.42 16.67
CA VAL A 210 20.68 22.87 16.79
C VAL A 210 19.31 23.40 17.22
N LEU A 211 19.27 23.86 18.47
CA LEU A 211 18.18 24.58 19.12
C LEU A 211 18.05 25.98 18.52
N HIS A 212 16.83 26.40 18.19
CA HIS A 212 16.45 27.82 18.22
C HIS A 212 15.06 27.99 18.86
N ASN A 213 15.07 28.82 19.92
CA ASN A 213 13.94 29.20 20.75
C ASN A 213 12.95 30.11 20.01
N GLY A 214 11.66 29.89 20.25
CA GLY A 214 10.58 30.81 19.91
C GLY A 214 9.29 30.31 20.55
N ALA A 215 9.05 30.73 21.79
CA ALA A 215 7.90 30.34 22.59
C ALA A 215 6.63 31.05 22.14
N ASP A 216 5.56 30.28 21.90
CA ASP A 216 4.18 30.71 22.18
C ASP A 216 3.38 29.47 22.62
N THR A 217 2.86 29.56 23.84
CA THR A 217 2.28 28.48 24.63
C THR A 217 0.81 28.22 24.27
N MET A 218 0.51 27.03 23.74
CA MET A 218 -0.79 26.38 23.92
C MET A 218 -0.58 25.06 24.66
N ALA A 219 -1.34 24.87 25.74
CA ALA A 219 -1.21 23.78 26.69
C ALA A 219 -1.50 22.41 26.03
N LEU A 220 -0.43 21.68 25.71
CA LEU A 220 -0.47 20.23 25.50
C LEU A 220 -0.59 19.55 26.86
N HIS A 221 -1.70 18.86 27.10
CA HIS A 221 -1.75 17.86 28.17
C HIS A 221 -0.79 16.73 27.81
N ASN A 222 0.13 16.44 28.73
CA ASN A 222 1.16 15.41 28.59
C ASN A 222 0.56 14.05 28.24
N VAL A 223 0.95 13.50 27.10
CA VAL A 223 0.85 12.07 26.77
C VAL A 223 2.23 11.47 27.02
N THR A 224 2.57 11.28 28.29
CA THR A 224 3.71 10.49 28.74
C THR A 224 3.36 9.85 30.08
N ASP A 225 2.49 8.86 30.04
CA ASP A 225 2.38 7.85 31.10
C ASP A 225 2.39 6.48 30.43
N VAL A 226 3.58 6.10 29.97
CA VAL A 226 3.90 4.72 29.63
C VAL A 226 5.25 4.42 30.28
N ALA A 227 5.15 3.70 31.40
CA ALA A 227 6.25 3.03 32.11
C ALA A 227 7.42 3.92 32.57
N SER A 228 7.17 4.87 33.47
CA SER A 228 8.12 5.13 34.56
C SER A 228 7.69 4.30 35.78
N THR A 229 8.56 3.42 36.27
CA THR A 229 8.43 2.90 37.64
C THR A 229 8.53 4.10 38.57
N ASP A 230 7.38 4.59 39.02
CA ASP A 230 7.31 5.59 40.06
C ASP A 230 7.93 4.97 41.32
N THR A 231 9.09 5.45 41.74
CA THR A 231 9.84 4.95 42.90
C THR A 231 9.15 5.26 44.24
N ASN A 232 7.91 5.75 44.18
CA ASN A 232 7.10 6.18 45.32
C ASN A 232 5.89 5.27 45.59
N GLY A 233 6.01 3.94 45.46
CA GLY A 233 5.12 2.97 46.13
C GLY A 233 3.60 3.12 45.96
N ASN A 234 3.11 3.93 45.02
CA ASN A 234 1.71 4.06 44.67
C ASN A 234 1.39 3.02 43.60
N GLU A 235 0.33 2.23 43.82
CA GLU A 235 -0.19 1.35 42.77
C GLU A 235 -0.51 2.18 41.52
N PRO A 236 -0.09 1.76 40.32
CA PRO A 236 -0.43 2.48 39.09
C PRO A 236 -1.95 2.61 38.99
N SER A 237 -2.45 3.84 38.81
CA SER A 237 -3.88 4.11 38.68
C SER A 237 -4.48 3.24 37.58
N GLN A 238 -5.45 2.40 37.93
CA GLN A 238 -6.11 1.49 37.00
C GLN A 238 -6.82 2.30 35.89
N ILE A 239 -6.39 2.11 34.64
CA ILE A 239 -6.94 2.86 33.50
C ILE A 239 -8.31 2.27 33.13
N THR A 240 -9.32 3.14 33.04
CA THR A 240 -10.65 2.81 32.53
C THR A 240 -10.80 3.35 31.11
N VAL A 241 -10.90 2.46 30.12
CA VAL A 241 -11.14 2.80 28.72
C VAL A 241 -12.58 3.31 28.59
N PRO A 242 -12.79 4.58 28.19
CA PRO A 242 -14.12 5.16 28.08
C PRO A 242 -14.84 4.70 26.80
N SER A 243 -16.15 4.89 26.77
CA SER A 243 -16.87 4.96 25.49
C SER A 243 -16.63 6.33 24.84
N TRP A 244 -16.69 6.40 23.53
CA TRP A 244 -16.56 7.64 22.75
C TRP A 244 -17.89 7.97 22.09
N ILE A 245 -18.65 8.90 22.66
CA ILE A 245 -19.99 9.26 22.18
C ILE A 245 -20.03 10.77 21.93
N ASN A 246 -20.40 11.15 20.71
CA ASN A 246 -20.54 12.55 20.30
C ASN A 246 -19.28 13.42 20.58
N GLY A 247 -18.08 12.86 20.36
CA GLY A 247 -16.83 13.57 20.61
C GLY A 247 -16.43 13.67 22.08
N VAL A 248 -17.12 12.98 22.99
CA VAL A 248 -16.85 12.99 24.43
C VAL A 248 -16.49 11.57 24.89
N GLU A 249 -15.47 11.50 25.75
CA GLU A 249 -15.13 10.28 26.49
C GLU A 249 -16.05 10.14 27.71
N GLU A 250 -16.80 9.04 27.77
CA GLU A 250 -17.76 8.76 28.84
C GLU A 250 -17.40 7.46 29.56
N THR A 251 -17.32 7.51 30.88
CA THR A 251 -17.21 6.33 31.76
C THR A 251 -18.53 6.13 32.50
N GLY A 252 -19.17 4.98 32.29
CA GLY A 252 -20.41 4.59 32.97
C GLY A 252 -20.15 3.87 34.30
N PRO A 253 -21.23 3.56 35.07
CA PRO A 253 -21.11 2.84 36.33
C PRO A 253 -20.78 1.34 36.15
N SER A 254 -20.92 0.80 34.93
CA SER A 254 -20.62 -0.60 34.62
C SER A 254 -19.32 -0.69 33.82
N THR A 255 -18.46 -1.62 34.23
CA THR A 255 -17.17 -1.89 33.59
C THR A 255 -16.96 -3.39 33.42
N PHE A 256 -15.92 -3.77 32.66
CA PHE A 256 -15.41 -5.12 32.55
C PHE A 256 -13.88 -5.12 32.51
N ASP A 257 -13.26 -6.21 32.97
CA ASP A 257 -11.80 -6.33 32.97
C ASP A 257 -11.28 -6.70 31.57
N VAL A 258 -10.20 -6.04 31.15
CA VAL A 258 -9.42 -6.41 29.97
C VAL A 258 -8.18 -7.14 30.45
N ILE A 259 -8.08 -8.44 30.16
CA ILE A 259 -7.01 -9.30 30.66
C ILE A 259 -5.85 -9.29 29.65
N SER A 260 -4.65 -8.92 30.09
CA SER A 260 -3.47 -9.01 29.25
C SER A 260 -3.04 -10.47 29.06
N PRO A 261 -2.85 -10.96 27.83
CA PRO A 261 -2.47 -12.35 27.60
C PRO A 261 -1.02 -12.66 28.02
N TYR A 262 -0.18 -11.63 28.19
CA TYR A 262 1.19 -11.78 28.68
C TYR A 262 1.27 -11.99 30.18
N THR A 263 0.45 -11.30 30.97
CA THR A 263 0.48 -11.36 32.43
C THR A 263 -0.63 -12.23 33.01
N ASN A 264 -1.68 -12.50 32.23
CA ASN A 264 -2.94 -13.11 32.66
C ASN A 264 -3.59 -12.36 33.85
N THR A 265 -3.36 -11.05 33.91
CA THR A 265 -3.96 -10.13 34.89
C THR A 265 -4.66 -8.99 34.15
N THR A 266 -5.57 -8.30 34.84
CA THR A 266 -6.23 -7.10 34.31
C THR A 266 -5.19 -6.05 33.96
N CYS A 267 -5.16 -5.61 32.70
CA CYS A 267 -4.33 -4.49 32.24
C CYS A 267 -5.10 -3.18 32.29
N TRP A 268 -6.36 -3.20 31.86
CA TRP A 268 -7.28 -2.05 31.89
C TRP A 268 -8.67 -2.52 32.32
N THR A 269 -9.55 -1.59 32.65
CA THR A 269 -11.00 -1.85 32.63
C THR A 269 -11.63 -1.16 31.44
N GLY A 270 -12.65 -1.75 30.82
CA GLY A 270 -13.44 -1.14 29.76
C GLY A 270 -14.80 -0.70 30.29
N THR A 271 -15.29 0.47 29.88
CA THR A 271 -16.67 0.88 30.14
C THR A 271 -17.64 -0.06 29.41
N SER A 272 -18.64 -0.59 30.12
CA SER A 272 -19.69 -1.42 29.53
C SER A 272 -20.90 -0.57 29.16
N ALA A 273 -21.06 -0.29 27.87
CA ALA A 273 -22.20 0.43 27.33
C ALA A 273 -23.49 -0.39 27.50
N THR A 274 -24.54 0.30 27.92
CA THR A 274 -25.91 -0.23 27.96
C THR A 274 -26.59 -0.07 26.59
N PRO A 275 -27.74 -0.72 26.34
CA PRO A 275 -28.55 -0.43 25.16
C PRO A 275 -28.91 1.06 25.01
N ALA A 276 -29.11 1.78 26.12
CA ALA A 276 -29.39 3.22 26.08
C ALA A 276 -28.18 4.02 25.58
N ASP A 277 -26.97 3.67 26.01
CA ASP A 277 -25.73 4.33 25.54
C ASP A 277 -25.49 4.05 24.05
N ALA A 278 -25.77 2.83 23.61
CA ALA A 278 -25.67 2.44 22.22
C ALA A 278 -26.66 3.22 21.33
N LEU A 279 -27.89 3.43 21.79
CA LEU A 279 -28.88 4.26 21.10
C LEU A 279 -28.44 5.73 21.06
N ARG A 280 -27.90 6.29 22.16
CA ARG A 280 -27.33 7.66 22.17
C ARG A 280 -26.21 7.82 21.14
N ALA A 281 -25.34 6.81 20.99
CA ALA A 281 -24.28 6.82 19.98
C ALA A 281 -24.84 6.84 18.55
N VAL A 282 -25.91 6.07 18.29
CA VAL A 282 -26.59 6.08 16.99
C VAL A 282 -27.32 7.40 16.73
N ASP A 283 -27.96 7.99 17.74
CA ASP A 283 -28.62 9.29 17.64
C ASP A 283 -27.62 10.41 17.35
N ALA A 284 -26.47 10.41 18.02
CA ALA A 284 -25.37 11.34 17.74
C ALA A 284 -24.86 11.19 16.29
N ALA A 285 -24.67 9.96 15.83
CA ALA A 285 -24.29 9.68 14.44
C ALA A 285 -25.35 10.15 13.44
N SER A 286 -26.63 9.96 13.75
CA SER A 286 -27.74 10.42 12.93
C SER A 286 -27.82 11.94 12.87
N ALA A 287 -27.59 12.62 13.99
CA ALA A 287 -27.60 14.08 14.07
C ALA A 287 -26.42 14.73 13.32
N ALA A 288 -25.25 14.09 13.32
CA ALA A 288 -24.07 14.57 12.59
C ALA A 288 -24.15 14.34 11.07
N PHE A 289 -24.92 13.34 10.63
CA PHE A 289 -24.96 12.89 9.24
C PHE A 289 -25.28 13.98 8.20
N PRO A 290 -26.31 14.84 8.38
CA PRO A 290 -26.63 15.87 7.38
C PRO A 290 -25.48 16.84 7.11
N ALA A 291 -24.76 17.27 8.14
CA ALA A 291 -23.62 18.18 7.99
C ALA A 291 -22.39 17.46 7.40
N TRP A 292 -22.11 16.24 7.85
CA TRP A 292 -20.97 15.47 7.38
C TRP A 292 -21.11 15.04 5.91
N SER A 293 -22.27 14.53 5.52
CA SER A 293 -22.55 14.14 4.13
C SER A 293 -22.44 15.32 3.15
N ALA A 294 -22.74 16.54 3.59
CA ALA A 294 -22.59 17.77 2.80
C ALA A 294 -21.14 18.30 2.74
N THR A 295 -20.23 17.80 3.59
CA THR A 295 -18.83 18.21 3.61
C THR A 295 -18.15 17.84 2.29
N LYS A 296 -17.38 18.75 1.70
CA LYS A 296 -16.77 18.51 0.39
C LYS A 296 -15.73 17.38 0.43
N PRO A 297 -15.59 16.59 -0.66
CA PRO A 297 -14.63 15.48 -0.75
C PRO A 297 -13.21 15.80 -0.27
N THR A 298 -12.68 16.97 -0.62
CA THR A 298 -11.32 17.40 -0.24
C THR A 298 -11.18 17.60 1.27
N ALA A 299 -12.16 18.21 1.92
CA ALA A 299 -12.14 18.41 3.36
C ALA A 299 -12.22 17.06 4.11
N ARG A 300 -13.06 16.13 3.64
CA ARG A 300 -13.10 14.76 4.21
C ARG A 300 -11.76 14.04 4.04
N ARG A 301 -11.15 14.13 2.85
CA ARG A 301 -9.83 13.57 2.56
C ARG A 301 -8.78 14.12 3.54
N ASP A 302 -8.73 15.43 3.71
CA ASP A 302 -7.68 16.07 4.51
C ASP A 302 -7.78 15.68 5.99
N ILE A 303 -8.99 15.49 6.52
CA ILE A 303 -9.22 14.93 7.87
C ILE A 303 -8.71 13.48 7.96
N LEU A 304 -9.06 12.64 6.99
CA LEU A 304 -8.64 11.23 7.00
C LEU A 304 -7.12 11.06 6.82
N LEU A 305 -6.49 11.90 6.00
CA LEU A 305 -5.03 11.94 5.86
C LEU A 305 -4.36 12.35 7.17
N ARG A 306 -4.88 13.39 7.85
CA ARG A 306 -4.36 13.81 9.15
C ARG A 306 -4.52 12.72 10.22
N ALA A 307 -5.64 11.99 10.21
CA ALA A 307 -5.82 10.83 11.10
C ALA A 307 -4.81 9.72 10.80
N ALA A 308 -4.43 9.51 9.53
CA ALA A 308 -3.37 8.56 9.17
C ALA A 308 -2.00 8.99 9.69
N ASP A 309 -1.67 10.28 9.57
CA ASP A 309 -0.41 10.82 10.08
C ASP A 309 -0.31 10.68 11.60
N LEU A 310 -1.41 10.93 12.33
CA LEU A 310 -1.46 10.74 13.79
C LEU A 310 -1.36 9.27 14.21
N LEU A 311 -1.95 8.34 13.45
CA LEU A 311 -1.79 6.90 13.73
C LEU A 311 -0.36 6.43 13.46
N GLU A 312 0.28 6.96 12.41
CA GLU A 312 1.66 6.66 12.08
C GLU A 312 2.64 7.23 13.11
N GLU A 313 2.46 8.49 13.50
CA GLU A 313 3.24 9.14 14.57
C GLU A 313 3.17 8.34 15.88
N ARG A 314 2.01 7.75 16.17
CA ARG A 314 1.75 6.96 17.38
C ARG A 314 1.99 5.47 17.21
N THR A 315 2.69 5.02 16.15
CA THR A 315 2.81 3.60 15.80
C THR A 315 3.32 2.74 16.96
N GLU A 316 4.38 3.18 17.65
CA GLU A 316 4.97 2.42 18.76
C GLU A 316 4.01 2.29 19.95
N ALA A 317 3.36 3.39 20.33
CA ALA A 317 2.36 3.40 21.40
C ALA A 317 1.14 2.55 21.06
N ASN A 318 0.65 2.66 19.81
CA ASN A 318 -0.47 1.87 19.32
C ASN A 318 -0.14 0.36 19.28
N ALA A 319 1.09 0.02 18.85
CA ALA A 319 1.58 -1.34 18.87
C ALA A 319 1.68 -1.88 20.30
N GLU A 320 2.21 -1.11 21.25
CA GLU A 320 2.26 -1.50 22.67
C GLU A 320 0.87 -1.78 23.25
N ILE A 321 -0.13 -0.95 22.94
CA ILE A 321 -1.52 -1.20 23.36
C ILE A 321 -2.00 -2.55 22.81
N MET A 322 -1.79 -2.82 21.52
CA MET A 322 -2.18 -4.09 20.90
C MET A 322 -1.45 -5.29 21.50
N ARG A 323 -0.15 -5.16 21.77
CA ARG A 323 0.63 -6.20 22.45
C ARG A 323 0.06 -6.48 23.84
N THR A 324 -0.23 -5.43 24.60
CA THR A 324 -0.77 -5.55 25.96
C THR A 324 -2.14 -6.24 25.97
N GLU A 325 -3.06 -5.85 25.07
CA GLU A 325 -4.44 -6.36 25.01
C GLU A 325 -4.55 -7.75 24.35
N MET A 326 -3.70 -8.07 23.36
CA MET A 326 -3.84 -9.30 22.57
C MET A 326 -2.72 -10.32 22.72
N GLY A 327 -1.56 -9.95 23.25
CA GLY A 327 -0.37 -10.83 23.21
C GLY A 327 0.30 -10.92 21.83
N ALA A 328 -0.03 -10.01 20.90
CA ALA A 328 0.59 -9.96 19.57
C ALA A 328 2.10 -9.71 19.67
N ASP A 329 2.90 -10.31 18.80
CA ASP A 329 4.34 -10.03 18.76
C ASP A 329 4.65 -8.66 18.10
N VAL A 330 5.91 -8.22 18.21
CA VAL A 330 6.37 -6.94 17.64
C VAL A 330 6.23 -6.92 16.11
N GLY A 331 6.51 -8.03 15.45
CA GLY A 331 6.31 -8.21 14.01
C GLY A 331 4.86 -7.94 13.60
N ALA A 332 3.92 -8.61 14.26
CA ALA A 332 2.50 -8.47 13.99
C ALA A 332 1.96 -7.07 14.34
N SER A 333 2.31 -6.54 15.51
CA SER A 333 1.74 -5.26 15.99
C SER A 333 2.37 -4.04 15.31
N GLN A 334 3.70 -3.91 15.35
CA GLN A 334 4.43 -2.71 14.94
C GLN A 334 4.76 -2.68 13.45
N PHE A 335 4.99 -3.85 12.83
CA PHE A 335 5.43 -3.94 11.42
C PHE A 335 4.34 -4.42 10.45
N PHE A 336 3.21 -4.92 10.96
CA PHE A 336 2.11 -5.41 10.13
C PHE A 336 0.79 -4.68 10.37
N VAL A 337 0.11 -4.88 11.51
CA VAL A 337 -1.27 -4.41 11.72
C VAL A 337 -1.38 -2.88 11.75
N VAL A 338 -0.56 -2.18 12.55
CA VAL A 338 -0.63 -0.71 12.62
C VAL A 338 -0.23 -0.06 11.28
N PRO A 339 0.90 -0.43 10.64
CA PRO A 339 1.26 0.13 9.33
C PRO A 339 0.23 -0.17 8.23
N LEU A 340 -0.39 -1.35 8.25
CA LEU A 340 -1.44 -1.69 7.28
C LEU A 340 -2.67 -0.81 7.44
N ALA A 341 -3.12 -0.57 8.68
CA ALA A 341 -4.22 0.33 8.97
C ALA A 341 -3.95 1.77 8.48
N VAL A 342 -2.74 2.28 8.70
CA VAL A 342 -2.28 3.58 8.18
C VAL A 342 -2.34 3.62 6.65
N LYS A 343 -1.80 2.60 5.97
CA LYS A 343 -1.84 2.50 4.49
C LYS A 343 -3.27 2.47 3.97
N MET A 344 -4.17 1.71 4.62
CA MET A 344 -5.59 1.65 4.25
C MET A 344 -6.28 3.01 4.41
N LEU A 345 -6.00 3.72 5.50
CA LEU A 345 -6.57 5.04 5.75
C LEU A 345 -6.13 6.07 4.70
N ARG A 346 -4.84 6.04 4.30
CA ARG A 346 -4.32 6.91 3.23
C ARG A 346 -4.93 6.58 1.87
N ASP A 347 -5.01 5.30 1.53
CA ASP A 347 -5.58 4.84 0.28
C ASP A 347 -7.06 5.25 0.15
N VAL A 348 -7.87 5.00 1.18
CA VAL A 348 -9.29 5.37 1.14
C VAL A 348 -9.50 6.89 1.10
N ALA A 349 -8.65 7.67 1.78
CA ALA A 349 -8.66 9.13 1.68
C ALA A 349 -8.35 9.59 0.23
N GLY A 350 -7.35 8.98 -0.42
CA GLY A 350 -7.01 9.26 -1.82
C GLY A 350 -8.15 8.96 -2.80
N ARG A 351 -8.98 7.95 -2.51
CA ARG A 351 -10.10 7.52 -3.36
C ARG A 351 -11.36 8.36 -3.24
N ILE A 352 -11.50 9.23 -2.22
CA ILE A 352 -12.74 10.00 -2.02
C ILE A 352 -13.12 10.80 -3.28
N THR A 353 -12.11 11.33 -3.98
CA THR A 353 -12.33 12.14 -5.20
C THR A 353 -12.63 11.32 -6.46
N SER A 354 -12.44 9.99 -6.46
CA SER A 354 -12.86 9.11 -7.56
C SER A 354 -14.34 8.71 -7.49
N VAL A 355 -14.97 8.97 -6.33
CA VAL A 355 -16.35 9.45 -6.11
C VAL A 355 -17.21 9.92 -7.29
N CYS A 356 -17.58 9.11 -8.29
CA CYS A 356 -18.38 9.60 -9.43
C CYS A 356 -19.65 8.81 -9.74
N GLY A 357 -20.66 9.55 -10.20
CA GLY A 357 -21.87 9.02 -10.83
C GLY A 357 -21.70 8.83 -12.35
N SER A 358 -22.81 8.62 -13.06
CA SER A 358 -22.82 8.49 -14.52
C SER A 358 -24.00 9.22 -15.17
N VAL A 359 -23.90 9.50 -16.48
CA VAL A 359 -24.96 10.11 -17.29
C VAL A 359 -25.25 9.16 -18.45
N PRO A 360 -26.12 8.15 -18.26
CA PRO A 360 -26.41 7.18 -19.31
C PRO A 360 -27.36 7.76 -20.37
N THR A 361 -27.25 7.26 -21.60
CA THR A 361 -28.28 7.46 -22.64
C THR A 361 -29.48 6.56 -22.34
N VAL A 362 -30.68 7.12 -22.37
CA VAL A 362 -31.94 6.39 -22.17
C VAL A 362 -32.63 6.10 -23.50
N GLU A 363 -33.55 5.15 -23.49
CA GLU A 363 -34.27 4.69 -24.69
C GLU A 363 -35.31 5.69 -25.20
N GLU A 364 -35.97 6.43 -24.29
CA GLU A 364 -37.05 7.35 -24.66
C GLU A 364 -36.50 8.67 -25.22
N GLU A 365 -36.92 9.03 -26.43
CA GLU A 365 -36.54 10.30 -27.08
C GLU A 365 -36.97 11.52 -26.24
N GLY A 366 -36.10 12.53 -26.15
CA GLY A 366 -36.33 13.73 -25.34
C GLY A 366 -36.36 13.49 -23.83
N GLN A 367 -35.78 12.39 -23.36
CA GLN A 367 -35.54 12.11 -21.95
C GLN A 367 -34.04 11.99 -21.69
N SER A 368 -33.61 12.48 -20.53
CA SER A 368 -32.24 12.36 -20.05
C SER A 368 -32.19 11.76 -18.65
N ALA A 369 -31.02 11.23 -18.25
CA ALA A 369 -30.80 10.59 -16.96
C ALA A 369 -29.44 10.92 -16.33
N ILE A 370 -29.42 11.03 -15.00
CA ILE A 370 -28.20 11.09 -14.18
C ILE A 370 -28.30 10.02 -13.08
N VAL A 371 -27.18 9.37 -12.82
CA VAL A 371 -27.01 8.39 -11.74
C VAL A 371 -26.03 8.95 -10.72
N TYR A 372 -26.52 9.25 -9.51
CA TYR A 372 -25.71 9.71 -8.38
C TYR A 372 -25.19 8.54 -7.54
N LYS A 373 -24.07 8.78 -6.86
CA LYS A 373 -23.55 7.96 -5.75
C LYS A 373 -23.64 8.81 -4.47
N GLU A 374 -24.43 8.35 -3.50
CA GLU A 374 -24.71 9.08 -2.27
C GLU A 374 -24.37 8.25 -1.03
N PRO A 375 -24.00 8.86 0.10
CA PRO A 375 -23.87 8.12 1.35
C PRO A 375 -25.22 7.55 1.80
N MET A 376 -25.19 6.41 2.47
CA MET A 376 -26.38 5.70 2.94
C MET A 376 -26.99 6.31 4.21
N GLY A 377 -26.17 6.78 5.15
CA GLY A 377 -26.61 7.28 6.47
C GLY A 377 -25.68 6.87 7.60
N VAL A 378 -26.24 6.32 8.68
CA VAL A 378 -25.46 5.76 9.80
C VAL A 378 -25.07 4.31 9.49
N ILE A 379 -23.78 4.00 9.62
CA ILE A 379 -23.22 2.66 9.45
C ILE A 379 -22.86 2.09 10.81
N LEU A 380 -23.33 0.89 11.11
CA LEU A 380 -22.93 0.15 12.31
C LEU A 380 -21.79 -0.81 11.95
N GLY A 381 -20.63 -0.61 12.56
CA GLY A 381 -19.48 -1.49 12.48
C GLY A 381 -19.35 -2.35 13.74
N ILE A 382 -19.21 -3.67 13.59
CA ILE A 382 -18.96 -4.58 14.71
C ILE A 382 -17.64 -5.30 14.42
N VAL A 383 -16.64 -5.04 15.25
CA VAL A 383 -15.22 -5.26 14.90
C VAL A 383 -14.52 -6.19 15.91
N PRO A 384 -13.65 -7.10 15.46
CA PRO A 384 -13.05 -8.15 16.29
C PRO A 384 -11.76 -7.65 16.96
N TRP A 385 -11.13 -8.49 17.78
CA TRP A 385 -9.92 -8.10 18.49
C TRP A 385 -8.63 -8.28 17.68
N ASN A 386 -8.56 -9.23 16.75
CA ASN A 386 -7.29 -9.79 16.28
C ASN A 386 -6.43 -8.91 15.35
N ALA A 387 -6.99 -7.84 14.78
CA ALA A 387 -6.23 -6.82 14.07
C ALA A 387 -6.96 -5.47 14.20
N PRO A 388 -7.01 -4.91 15.42
CA PRO A 388 -8.04 -3.96 15.81
C PRO A 388 -7.92 -2.64 15.04
N TYR A 389 -6.69 -2.20 14.74
CA TYR A 389 -6.46 -1.01 13.90
C TYR A 389 -6.93 -1.20 12.46
N VAL A 390 -6.65 -2.37 11.85
CA VAL A 390 -7.11 -2.68 10.48
C VAL A 390 -8.63 -2.68 10.43
N PHE A 391 -9.29 -3.38 11.35
CA PHE A 391 -10.75 -3.50 11.35
C PHE A 391 -11.45 -2.19 11.74
N GLY A 392 -10.89 -1.42 12.67
CA GLY A 392 -11.43 -0.11 13.01
C GLY A 392 -11.37 0.86 11.85
N ILE A 393 -10.23 0.95 11.14
CA ILE A 393 -10.11 1.77 9.94
C ILE A 393 -11.04 1.27 8.83
N ARG A 394 -11.02 -0.02 8.52
CA ARG A 394 -11.85 -0.62 7.49
C ARG A 394 -13.35 -0.38 7.71
N SER A 395 -13.79 -0.54 8.96
CA SER A 395 -15.20 -0.42 9.37
C SER A 395 -15.69 1.03 9.47
N ALA A 396 -14.83 1.95 9.93
CA ALA A 396 -15.19 3.36 10.10
C ALA A 396 -14.74 4.26 8.94
N ALA A 397 -13.45 4.25 8.61
CA ALA A 397 -12.89 5.22 7.67
C ALA A 397 -13.50 5.11 6.28
N THR A 398 -13.79 3.90 5.80
CA THR A 398 -14.41 3.68 4.48
C THR A 398 -15.81 4.28 4.40
N ALA A 399 -16.61 4.10 5.45
CA ALA A 399 -17.93 4.71 5.56
C ALA A 399 -17.84 6.26 5.64
N LEU A 400 -16.96 6.77 6.50
CA LEU A 400 -16.69 8.20 6.68
C LEU A 400 -16.23 8.87 5.37
N ALA A 401 -15.35 8.20 4.62
CA ALA A 401 -14.85 8.64 3.31
C ALA A 401 -16.00 8.87 2.31
N GLY A 402 -16.97 7.94 2.27
CA GLY A 402 -18.19 8.04 1.48
C GLY A 402 -19.16 9.16 1.93
N GLY A 403 -18.95 9.75 3.11
CA GLY A 403 -19.83 10.76 3.70
C GLY A 403 -20.88 10.21 4.67
N ASN A 404 -20.77 8.94 5.06
CA ASN A 404 -21.59 8.34 6.12
C ASN A 404 -21.05 8.72 7.50
N THR A 405 -21.86 8.52 8.53
CA THR A 405 -21.38 8.50 9.93
C THR A 405 -21.31 7.06 10.42
N THR A 406 -20.48 6.79 11.44
CA THR A 406 -20.22 5.44 11.91
C THR A 406 -20.39 5.32 13.42
N VAL A 407 -20.99 4.22 13.85
CA VAL A 407 -20.92 3.72 15.22
C VAL A 407 -20.17 2.39 15.21
N LEU A 408 -19.11 2.28 16.01
CA LEU A 408 -18.37 1.04 16.21
C LEU A 408 -18.78 0.38 17.53
N LYS A 409 -19.19 -0.89 17.47
CA LYS A 409 -19.17 -1.80 18.62
C LYS A 409 -17.81 -2.49 18.62
N SER A 410 -16.96 -2.09 19.55
CA SER A 410 -15.60 -2.58 19.68
C SER A 410 -15.55 -3.97 20.35
N SER A 411 -14.45 -4.70 20.15
CA SER A 411 -14.21 -5.96 20.88
C SER A 411 -13.87 -5.66 22.34
N ASP A 412 -14.47 -6.41 23.26
CA ASP A 412 -14.17 -6.36 24.69
C ASP A 412 -12.75 -6.83 25.03
N LEU A 413 -12.10 -7.57 24.13
CA LEU A 413 -10.71 -7.99 24.31
C LEU A 413 -9.68 -6.93 23.87
N SER A 414 -10.08 -5.90 23.11
CA SER A 414 -9.13 -4.87 22.64
C SER A 414 -9.73 -3.45 22.61
N PRO A 415 -10.45 -3.01 23.66
CA PRO A 415 -11.18 -1.74 23.63
C PRO A 415 -10.25 -0.53 23.55
N ARG A 416 -9.03 -0.60 24.09
CA ARG A 416 -8.08 0.53 24.08
C ARG A 416 -7.49 0.76 22.69
N CYS A 417 -7.27 -0.29 21.90
CA CYS A 417 -6.90 -0.14 20.49
C CYS A 417 -7.95 0.68 19.73
N TYR A 418 -9.24 0.40 19.95
CA TYR A 418 -10.33 1.15 19.31
C TYR A 418 -10.48 2.57 19.84
N TRP A 419 -10.26 2.79 21.14
CA TRP A 419 -10.16 4.13 21.70
C TRP A 419 -9.04 4.95 21.02
N ALA A 420 -7.87 4.36 20.78
CA ALA A 420 -6.76 5.04 20.12
C ALA A 420 -7.10 5.48 18.68
N ILE A 421 -7.93 4.71 17.97
CA ILE A 421 -8.50 5.11 16.65
C ILE A 421 -9.42 6.31 16.82
N GLY A 422 -10.36 6.27 17.78
CA GLY A 422 -11.26 7.38 18.08
C GLY A 422 -10.48 8.66 18.40
N ARG A 423 -9.43 8.54 19.21
CA ARG A 423 -8.52 9.63 19.56
C ARG A 423 -7.82 10.22 18.33
N ALA A 424 -7.29 9.38 17.43
CA ALA A 424 -6.64 9.85 16.21
C ALA A 424 -7.60 10.62 15.29
N PHE A 425 -8.85 10.14 15.12
CA PHE A 425 -9.86 10.85 14.33
C PHE A 425 -10.29 12.17 14.99
N SER A 426 -10.43 12.19 16.31
CA SER A 426 -10.76 13.42 17.05
C SER A 426 -9.66 14.47 16.91
N ASP A 427 -8.41 14.08 17.16
CA ASP A 427 -7.25 14.97 17.03
C ASP A 427 -7.06 15.44 15.58
N ALA A 428 -7.49 14.65 14.59
CA ALA A 428 -7.52 15.04 13.18
C ALA A 428 -8.60 16.09 12.84
N GLY A 429 -9.51 16.39 13.77
CA GLY A 429 -10.61 17.34 13.58
C GLY A 429 -11.87 16.73 12.97
N LEU A 430 -12.08 15.41 13.10
CA LEU A 430 -13.34 14.79 12.72
C LEU A 430 -14.48 15.40 13.57
N PRO A 431 -15.59 15.88 12.98
CA PRO A 431 -16.67 16.49 13.74
C PRO A 431 -17.31 15.51 14.73
N ALA A 432 -17.73 16.04 15.88
CA ALA A 432 -18.46 15.29 16.90
C ALA A 432 -19.64 14.52 16.31
N GLY A 433 -19.82 13.28 16.77
CA GLY A 433 -20.88 12.38 16.31
C GLY A 433 -20.59 11.66 15.00
N CYS A 434 -19.61 12.08 14.18
CA CYS A 434 -19.29 11.36 12.93
C CYS A 434 -18.75 9.94 13.19
N LEU A 435 -17.92 9.79 14.21
CA LEU A 435 -17.46 8.50 14.73
C LEU A 435 -17.84 8.39 16.20
N ASN A 436 -18.51 7.29 16.55
CA ASN A 436 -18.81 6.92 17.93
C ASN A 436 -18.30 5.49 18.16
N ILE A 437 -17.78 5.21 19.34
CA ILE A 437 -17.19 3.91 19.70
C ILE A 437 -17.75 3.50 21.06
N VAL A 438 -18.40 2.35 21.09
CA VAL A 438 -18.91 1.74 22.32
C VAL A 438 -18.32 0.36 22.51
N SER A 439 -18.08 0.01 23.76
CA SER A 439 -17.62 -1.32 24.17
C SER A 439 -18.62 -1.86 25.19
N CYS A 440 -18.77 -3.17 25.28
CA CYS A 440 -19.61 -3.77 26.31
C CYS A 440 -19.07 -5.16 26.64
N ARG A 441 -19.31 -5.60 27.88
CA ARG A 441 -19.00 -6.97 28.28
C ARG A 441 -19.69 -7.99 27.35
N PRO A 442 -19.12 -9.19 27.15
CA PRO A 442 -19.68 -10.21 26.25
C PRO A 442 -21.15 -10.53 26.49
N ALA A 443 -21.58 -10.59 27.76
CA ALA A 443 -22.96 -10.91 28.14
C ALA A 443 -23.99 -9.86 27.67
N ASP A 444 -23.58 -8.60 27.56
CA ASP A 444 -24.47 -7.49 27.19
C ASP A 444 -24.49 -7.26 25.67
N ALA A 445 -23.51 -7.81 24.95
CA ALA A 445 -23.33 -7.59 23.51
C ALA A 445 -24.57 -7.89 22.67
N PRO A 446 -25.34 -8.97 22.89
CA PRO A 446 -26.57 -9.20 22.13
C PRO A 446 -27.59 -8.07 22.30
N ALA A 447 -27.83 -7.61 23.52
CA ALA A 447 -28.81 -6.55 23.78
C ALA A 447 -28.37 -5.21 23.18
N VAL A 448 -27.09 -4.86 23.33
CA VAL A 448 -26.48 -3.64 22.79
C VAL A 448 -26.51 -3.63 21.26
N VAL A 449 -26.05 -4.71 20.62
CA VAL A 449 -25.99 -4.81 19.16
C VAL A 449 -27.39 -4.84 18.57
N ASN A 450 -28.32 -5.63 19.12
CA ASN A 450 -29.69 -5.71 18.59
C ASN A 450 -30.41 -4.37 18.71
N ALA A 451 -30.19 -3.60 19.79
CA ALA A 451 -30.75 -2.25 19.91
C ALA A 451 -30.28 -1.31 18.78
N MET A 452 -28.98 -1.33 18.45
CA MET A 452 -28.44 -0.55 17.33
C MET A 452 -28.94 -1.07 15.97
N ILE A 453 -28.99 -2.39 15.77
CA ILE A 453 -29.51 -3.00 14.54
C ILE A 453 -31.01 -2.70 14.37
N ALA A 454 -31.80 -2.59 15.42
CA ALA A 454 -33.20 -2.20 15.32
C ALA A 454 -33.39 -0.70 15.03
N HIS A 455 -32.42 0.14 15.40
CA HIS A 455 -32.59 1.59 15.34
C HIS A 455 -32.82 2.12 13.91
N PRO A 456 -33.88 2.91 13.65
CA PRO A 456 -34.26 3.31 12.31
C PRO A 456 -33.27 4.25 11.62
N ALA A 457 -32.22 4.76 12.28
CA ALA A 457 -31.17 5.55 11.63
C ALA A 457 -30.05 4.70 11.01
N VAL A 458 -29.82 3.48 11.51
CA VAL A 458 -28.79 2.57 10.96
C VAL A 458 -29.25 2.06 9.59
N ARG A 459 -28.40 2.24 8.58
CA ARG A 459 -28.72 1.95 7.16
C ARG A 459 -27.99 0.74 6.61
N LYS A 460 -26.86 0.38 7.20
CA LYS A 460 -26.07 -0.80 6.84
C LYS A 460 -25.24 -1.24 8.03
N ILE A 461 -25.01 -2.54 8.10
CA ILE A 461 -24.14 -3.17 9.09
C ILE A 461 -22.90 -3.68 8.36
N ASN A 462 -21.73 -3.52 8.96
CA ASN A 462 -20.57 -4.31 8.58
C ASN A 462 -20.07 -5.06 9.82
N PHE A 463 -19.88 -6.36 9.67
CA PHE A 463 -19.48 -7.24 10.75
C PHE A 463 -18.23 -8.02 10.33
N THR A 464 -17.23 -8.01 11.20
CA THR A 464 -16.07 -8.89 11.09
C THR A 464 -15.94 -9.73 12.35
N GLY A 465 -15.86 -11.05 12.22
CA GLY A 465 -15.78 -11.95 13.37
C GLY A 465 -16.11 -13.40 13.03
N SER A 466 -16.51 -14.18 14.03
CA SER A 466 -16.79 -15.60 13.81
C SER A 466 -18.07 -15.83 12.99
N THR A 467 -18.10 -16.91 12.22
CA THR A 467 -19.26 -17.28 11.39
C THR A 467 -20.53 -17.51 12.23
N SER A 468 -20.38 -18.04 13.45
CA SER A 468 -21.52 -18.28 14.35
C SER A 468 -22.17 -16.98 14.82
N VAL A 469 -21.38 -15.96 15.13
CA VAL A 469 -21.89 -14.63 15.50
C VAL A 469 -22.41 -13.90 14.27
N GLY A 470 -21.70 -13.98 13.13
CA GLY A 470 -22.13 -13.39 11.86
C GLY A 470 -23.52 -13.85 11.43
N ARG A 471 -23.85 -15.14 11.60
CA ARG A 471 -25.21 -15.65 11.35
C ARG A 471 -26.28 -14.98 12.21
N ARG A 472 -25.99 -14.75 13.50
CA ARG A 472 -26.92 -14.07 14.42
C ARG A 472 -27.12 -12.61 14.04
N VAL A 473 -26.02 -11.92 13.69
CA VAL A 473 -26.06 -10.53 13.20
C VAL A 473 -26.84 -10.43 11.89
N ALA A 474 -26.62 -11.36 10.96
CA ALA A 474 -27.35 -11.40 9.69
C ALA A 474 -28.85 -11.68 9.88
N GLN A 475 -29.19 -12.59 10.81
CA GLN A 475 -30.57 -12.87 11.17
C GLN A 475 -31.26 -11.62 11.71
N GLU A 476 -30.65 -10.93 12.67
CA GLU A 476 -31.19 -9.69 13.24
C GLU A 476 -31.25 -8.57 12.19
N ALA A 477 -30.24 -8.42 11.35
CA ALA A 477 -30.28 -7.44 10.26
C ALA A 477 -31.44 -7.71 9.29
N GLY A 478 -31.72 -8.99 9.01
CA GLY A 478 -32.82 -9.43 8.17
C GLY A 478 -34.20 -9.08 8.73
N THR A 479 -34.39 -9.09 10.06
CA THR A 479 -35.67 -8.69 10.68
C THR A 479 -35.98 -7.20 10.44
N HIS A 480 -34.95 -6.37 10.26
CA HIS A 480 -35.06 -4.93 9.99
C HIS A 480 -34.73 -4.53 8.54
N LEU A 481 -34.57 -5.50 7.63
CA LEU A 481 -34.23 -5.30 6.21
C LEU A 481 -32.96 -4.47 5.99
N LYS A 482 -31.94 -4.66 6.82
CA LYS A 482 -30.67 -3.93 6.73
C LYS A 482 -29.63 -4.75 5.97
N PRO A 483 -29.02 -4.18 4.90
CA PRO A 483 -27.93 -4.86 4.23
C PRO A 483 -26.72 -5.03 5.18
N CYS A 484 -26.01 -6.13 4.99
CA CYS A 484 -24.79 -6.44 5.74
C CYS A 484 -23.61 -6.65 4.80
N LEU A 485 -22.43 -6.18 5.20
CA LEU A 485 -21.15 -6.68 4.73
C LEU A 485 -20.62 -7.64 5.81
N MET A 486 -20.25 -8.85 5.43
CA MET A 486 -19.80 -9.90 6.33
C MET A 486 -18.38 -10.36 5.96
N GLU A 487 -17.44 -10.18 6.89
CA GLU A 487 -16.10 -10.79 6.84
C GLU A 487 -15.95 -11.80 7.96
N LEU A 488 -16.01 -13.08 7.62
CA LEU A 488 -16.06 -14.15 8.60
C LEU A 488 -14.78 -14.98 8.58
N GLY A 489 -14.71 -15.99 9.45
CA GLY A 489 -13.57 -16.89 9.53
C GLY A 489 -13.27 -17.64 8.23
N GLY A 490 -12.08 -18.23 8.17
CA GLY A 490 -11.62 -19.03 7.06
C GLY A 490 -11.27 -20.47 7.47
N LYS A 491 -11.04 -21.32 6.47
CA LYS A 491 -10.29 -22.58 6.63
C LYS A 491 -9.33 -22.71 5.46
N ASN A 492 -8.32 -21.85 5.46
CA ASN A 492 -7.56 -21.52 4.26
C ASN A 492 -6.55 -22.61 3.91
N SER A 493 -6.42 -22.88 2.62
CA SER A 493 -5.56 -23.95 2.10
C SER A 493 -4.36 -23.41 1.36
N ALA A 494 -3.18 -23.97 1.64
CA ALA A 494 -1.98 -23.82 0.83
C ALA A 494 -1.72 -25.12 0.05
N ILE A 495 -1.90 -25.06 -1.27
CA ILE A 495 -1.63 -26.17 -2.19
C ILE A 495 -0.18 -26.07 -2.68
N VAL A 496 0.60 -27.12 -2.47
CA VAL A 496 1.99 -27.23 -2.92
C VAL A 496 2.08 -28.28 -4.01
N CYS A 497 2.26 -27.83 -5.25
CA CYS A 497 2.36 -28.69 -6.44
C CYS A 497 3.71 -29.41 -6.49
N GLU A 498 3.82 -30.43 -7.34
CA GLU A 498 5.05 -31.24 -7.47
C GLU A 498 6.28 -30.44 -7.92
N ASP A 499 6.06 -29.35 -8.66
CA ASP A 499 7.07 -28.46 -9.22
C ASP A 499 7.26 -27.20 -8.37
N ALA A 500 6.71 -27.16 -7.15
CA ALA A 500 6.84 -25.99 -6.29
C ALA A 500 8.29 -25.77 -5.84
N ASN A 501 8.73 -24.52 -5.90
CA ASN A 501 10.01 -24.12 -5.33
C ASN A 501 9.93 -24.15 -3.79
N LEU A 502 10.70 -25.06 -3.16
CA LEU A 502 10.69 -25.25 -1.71
C LEU A 502 11.19 -24.04 -0.92
N ASP A 503 12.15 -23.28 -1.46
CA ASP A 503 12.71 -22.08 -0.83
C ASP A 503 11.68 -20.95 -0.72
N ILE A 504 10.66 -20.97 -1.59
CA ILE A 504 9.53 -20.04 -1.54
C ILE A 504 8.37 -20.65 -0.75
N ALA A 505 8.03 -21.91 -1.02
CA ALA A 505 6.84 -22.54 -0.48
C ALA A 505 6.91 -22.75 1.03
N VAL A 506 8.02 -23.27 1.56
CA VAL A 506 8.14 -23.58 2.99
C VAL A 506 8.06 -22.31 3.85
N PRO A 507 8.86 -21.25 3.61
CA PRO A 507 8.76 -20.03 4.41
C PRO A 507 7.39 -19.35 4.30
N SER A 508 6.80 -19.34 3.09
CA SER A 508 5.48 -18.73 2.87
C SER A 508 4.36 -19.48 3.60
N VAL A 509 4.37 -20.81 3.55
CA VAL A 509 3.38 -21.64 4.27
C VAL A 509 3.52 -21.45 5.78
N LEU A 510 4.74 -21.43 6.31
CA LEU A 510 5.01 -21.20 7.73
C LEU A 510 4.58 -19.80 8.18
N ALA A 511 4.94 -18.76 7.41
CA ALA A 511 4.53 -17.39 7.69
C ALA A 511 3.00 -17.26 7.67
N GLY A 512 2.35 -17.83 6.65
CA GLY A 512 0.89 -17.84 6.54
C GLY A 512 0.19 -18.61 7.66
N ALA A 513 0.81 -19.67 8.20
CA ALA A 513 0.24 -20.44 9.30
C ALA A 513 0.42 -19.76 10.68
N PHE A 514 1.54 -19.07 10.90
CA PHE A 514 2.00 -18.73 12.25
C PHE A 514 2.18 -17.23 12.54
N LEU A 515 2.02 -16.34 11.55
CA LEU A 515 2.00 -14.89 11.78
C LEU A 515 0.91 -14.51 12.80
N ASN A 516 1.21 -13.62 13.75
CA ASN A 516 0.31 -13.21 14.83
C ASN A 516 -0.26 -14.40 15.64
N SER A 517 0.61 -15.39 15.93
CA SER A 517 0.24 -16.65 16.58
C SER A 517 -0.85 -17.43 15.84
N GLY A 518 -0.95 -17.27 14.50
CA GLY A 518 -2.00 -17.87 13.66
C GLY A 518 -3.40 -17.30 13.88
N GLN A 519 -3.55 -16.23 14.67
CA GLN A 519 -4.84 -15.59 15.00
C GLN A 519 -5.26 -14.58 13.91
N ILE A 520 -5.31 -15.05 12.66
CA ILE A 520 -5.69 -14.29 11.47
C ILE A 520 -6.71 -15.11 10.69
N CYS A 521 -7.81 -14.50 10.23
CA CYS A 521 -8.86 -15.19 9.48
C CYS A 521 -8.35 -15.85 8.19
N MET A 522 -7.26 -15.32 7.61
CA MET A 522 -6.58 -15.83 6.42
C MET A 522 -5.47 -16.86 6.72
N SER A 523 -5.22 -17.21 7.99
CA SER A 523 -4.13 -18.12 8.36
C SER A 523 -4.19 -19.45 7.59
N THR A 524 -3.04 -19.99 7.22
CA THR A 524 -2.93 -21.31 6.60
C THR A 524 -3.30 -22.39 7.62
N ASP A 525 -4.52 -22.91 7.51
CA ASP A 525 -5.00 -24.01 8.35
C ASP A 525 -4.74 -25.38 7.72
N ARG A 526 -4.79 -25.46 6.39
CA ARG A 526 -4.66 -26.71 5.62
C ARG A 526 -3.46 -26.61 4.68
N ILE A 527 -2.53 -27.54 4.81
CA ILE A 527 -1.40 -27.72 3.91
C ILE A 527 -1.70 -28.94 3.03
N VAL A 528 -1.87 -28.73 1.74
CA VAL A 528 -2.22 -29.77 0.76
C VAL A 528 -1.01 -30.00 -0.14
N LEU A 529 -0.35 -31.15 0.00
CA LEU A 529 0.90 -31.46 -0.68
C LEU A 529 0.67 -32.47 -1.80
N HIS A 530 1.20 -32.22 -2.99
CA HIS A 530 1.31 -33.26 -3.99
C HIS A 530 2.26 -34.38 -3.52
N SER A 531 1.90 -35.64 -3.79
CA SER A 531 2.63 -36.83 -3.30
C SER A 531 4.11 -36.83 -3.67
N ALA A 532 4.44 -36.36 -4.88
CA ALA A 532 5.82 -36.29 -5.38
C ALA A 532 6.73 -35.33 -4.58
N ILE A 533 6.20 -34.22 -4.05
CA ILE A 533 6.99 -33.22 -3.30
C ILE A 533 6.88 -33.40 -1.79
N ALA A 534 5.86 -34.12 -1.31
CA ALA A 534 5.55 -34.24 0.12
C ALA A 534 6.76 -34.64 1.00
N PRO A 535 7.59 -35.66 0.65
CA PRO A 535 8.75 -36.01 1.46
C PRO A 535 9.77 -34.87 1.62
N ALA A 536 10.08 -34.18 0.52
CA ALA A 536 11.05 -33.09 0.50
C ALA A 536 10.51 -31.85 1.24
N PHE A 537 9.24 -31.51 1.02
CA PHE A 537 8.57 -30.40 1.70
C PHE A 537 8.51 -30.62 3.21
N LEU A 538 8.10 -31.81 3.67
CA LEU A 538 8.00 -32.11 5.11
C LEU A 538 9.37 -32.11 5.81
N ALA A 539 10.43 -32.57 5.13
CA ALA A 539 11.79 -32.48 5.66
C ALA A 539 12.24 -31.02 5.82
N ALA A 540 12.01 -30.19 4.78
CA ALA A 540 12.35 -28.77 4.82
C ALA A 540 11.51 -27.99 5.85
N LEU A 541 10.21 -28.28 5.97
CA LEU A 541 9.32 -27.71 6.97
C LEU A 541 9.83 -27.97 8.41
N LYS A 542 10.19 -29.24 8.71
CA LYS A 542 10.74 -29.61 10.01
C LYS A 542 12.07 -28.90 10.28
N ALA A 543 12.97 -28.86 9.30
CA ALA A 543 14.24 -28.17 9.43
C ALA A 543 14.04 -26.67 9.72
N ALA A 544 13.15 -26.00 8.98
CA ALA A 544 12.84 -24.59 9.18
C ALA A 544 12.30 -24.32 10.58
N LEU A 545 11.34 -25.12 11.05
CA LEU A 545 10.76 -24.98 12.40
C LEU A 545 11.75 -25.28 13.52
N SER A 546 12.66 -26.23 13.33
CA SER A 546 13.73 -26.53 14.32
C SER A 546 14.88 -25.52 14.29
N SER A 547 15.08 -24.81 13.18
CA SER A 547 16.13 -23.79 13.03
C SER A 547 15.72 -22.39 13.48
N ALA A 548 14.43 -22.19 13.77
CA ALA A 548 13.95 -20.93 14.30
C ALA A 548 14.71 -20.59 15.60
N PRO A 549 15.17 -19.34 15.78
CA PRO A 549 15.81 -18.94 17.03
C PRO A 549 14.93 -19.34 18.21
N SER A 550 15.55 -19.65 19.36
CA SER A 550 14.82 -19.87 20.61
C SER A 550 14.14 -18.56 21.04
N SER A 551 13.01 -18.25 20.40
CA SER A 551 12.04 -17.26 20.82
C SER A 551 11.00 -17.95 21.68
N ASP A 552 10.46 -17.24 22.66
CA ASP A 552 9.32 -17.74 23.42
C ASP A 552 8.20 -18.18 22.48
N ALA A 553 7.47 -19.23 22.87
CA ALA A 553 6.31 -19.69 22.10
C ALA A 553 5.29 -18.55 21.88
N PRO A 554 4.60 -18.52 20.73
CA PRO A 554 3.57 -17.52 20.43
C PRO A 554 2.50 -17.45 21.53
N THR A 555 2.04 -16.24 21.83
CA THR A 555 0.98 -16.00 22.83
C THR A 555 -0.38 -15.99 22.16
N LEU A 556 -1.33 -16.77 22.67
CA LEU A 556 -2.73 -16.70 22.26
C LEU A 556 -3.46 -15.63 23.07
N VAL A 557 -4.60 -15.13 22.57
CA VAL A 557 -5.34 -14.03 23.21
C VAL A 557 -5.94 -14.38 24.57
N SER A 558 -6.17 -15.66 24.87
CA SER A 558 -6.80 -16.07 26.13
C SER A 558 -6.55 -17.53 26.49
N ALA A 559 -6.64 -17.84 27.78
CA ALA A 559 -6.55 -19.22 28.29
C ALA A 559 -7.64 -20.12 27.67
N ALA A 560 -8.83 -19.58 27.44
CA ALA A 560 -9.92 -20.29 26.75
C ALA A 560 -9.53 -20.66 25.30
N SER A 561 -8.82 -19.76 24.60
CA SER A 561 -8.31 -20.04 23.25
C SER A 561 -7.29 -21.17 23.27
N LYS A 562 -6.32 -21.15 24.21
CA LYS A 562 -5.35 -22.26 24.37
C LYS A 562 -6.05 -23.58 24.66
N ALA A 563 -6.97 -23.60 25.63
CA ALA A 563 -7.69 -24.82 26.01
C ALA A 563 -8.49 -25.42 24.84
N ARG A 564 -9.15 -24.58 24.02
CA ARG A 564 -9.83 -25.03 22.81
C ARG A 564 -8.87 -25.67 21.82
N VAL A 565 -7.74 -25.04 21.57
CA VAL A 565 -6.73 -25.54 20.60
C VAL A 565 -6.11 -26.85 21.09
N GLN A 566 -5.77 -26.95 22.38
CA GLN A 566 -5.30 -28.20 22.98
C GLN A 566 -6.34 -29.32 22.85
N SER A 567 -7.62 -29.02 23.06
CA SER A 567 -8.71 -29.99 22.87
C SER A 567 -8.83 -30.45 21.41
N LEU A 568 -8.66 -29.55 20.43
CA LEU A 568 -8.67 -29.92 19.01
C LEU A 568 -7.51 -30.88 18.70
N VAL A 569 -6.29 -30.52 19.10
CA VAL A 569 -5.10 -31.34 18.89
C VAL A 569 -5.25 -32.73 19.54
N ALA A 570 -5.67 -32.78 20.80
CA ALA A 570 -5.88 -34.04 21.52
C ALA A 570 -6.95 -34.92 20.85
N SER A 571 -8.06 -34.32 20.40
CA SER A 571 -9.12 -35.04 19.68
C SER A 571 -8.64 -35.62 18.35
N SER A 572 -7.88 -34.85 17.56
CA SER A 572 -7.35 -35.32 16.28
C SER A 572 -6.35 -36.46 16.47
N LEU A 573 -5.47 -36.38 17.47
CA LEU A 573 -4.53 -37.46 17.81
C LEU A 573 -5.27 -38.73 18.23
N ALA A 574 -6.33 -38.60 19.04
CA ALA A 574 -7.17 -39.74 19.42
C ALA A 574 -7.91 -40.36 18.21
N ALA A 575 -8.19 -39.56 17.18
CA ALA A 575 -8.83 -40.00 15.94
C ALA A 575 -7.85 -40.55 14.88
N GLY A 576 -6.55 -40.64 15.20
CA GLY A 576 -5.52 -41.24 14.32
C GLY A 576 -4.63 -40.25 13.57
N ALA A 577 -4.76 -38.96 13.80
CA ALA A 577 -3.77 -37.98 13.36
C ALA A 577 -2.42 -38.21 14.09
N HIS A 578 -1.33 -37.68 13.53
CA HIS A 578 0.00 -37.78 14.12
C HIS A 578 0.75 -36.45 14.05
N LEU A 579 1.69 -36.24 14.98
CA LEU A 579 2.53 -35.05 15.00
C LEU A 579 3.56 -35.07 13.87
N ILE A 580 3.54 -34.04 13.03
CA ILE A 580 4.62 -33.71 12.10
C ILE A 580 5.63 -32.80 12.83
N HIS A 581 5.15 -31.82 13.58
CA HIS A 581 5.96 -30.91 14.40
C HIS A 581 5.17 -30.42 15.63
N GLY A 582 5.89 -30.03 16.69
CA GLY A 582 5.33 -29.49 17.93
C GLY A 582 5.05 -30.56 18.98
N SER A 583 4.51 -30.13 20.12
CA SER A 583 4.10 -30.99 21.25
C SER A 583 2.84 -30.43 21.89
N VAL A 584 1.99 -31.31 22.42
CA VAL A 584 0.73 -30.97 23.11
C VAL A 584 0.98 -30.52 24.56
N ASP A 585 2.06 -31.04 25.17
CA ASP A 585 2.34 -30.97 26.61
C ASP A 585 3.59 -30.15 26.95
N ALA A 586 4.23 -29.54 25.96
CA ALA A 586 5.39 -28.68 26.20
C ALA A 586 4.92 -27.33 26.79
N GLU A 587 4.77 -27.28 28.10
CA GLU A 587 4.74 -26.00 28.81
C GLU A 587 6.13 -25.36 28.64
N PRO A 588 6.23 -24.12 28.10
CA PRO A 588 7.50 -23.44 27.97
C PRO A 588 8.17 -23.34 29.34
N GLU A 589 9.38 -23.88 29.50
CA GLU A 589 10.11 -23.79 30.76
C GLU A 589 10.32 -22.31 31.15
N GLY A 590 9.85 -21.92 32.34
CA GLY A 590 10.47 -20.83 33.08
C GLY A 590 9.79 -19.46 33.16
N LYS A 591 8.62 -19.17 32.56
CA LYS A 591 7.87 -17.91 32.87
C LYS A 591 6.35 -18.05 32.79
N ALA A 592 5.68 -17.44 33.77
CA ALA A 592 4.23 -17.46 33.97
C ALA A 592 3.45 -16.68 32.90
N SER A 593 3.22 -17.28 31.74
CA SER A 593 1.98 -17.04 31.00
C SER A 593 1.47 -18.38 30.45
N SER A 594 0.49 -18.95 31.12
CA SER A 594 -0.15 -20.24 30.82
C SER A 594 -0.85 -20.31 29.45
N ILE A 595 -0.75 -19.27 28.61
CA ILE A 595 -1.54 -19.07 27.39
C ILE A 595 -0.69 -19.19 26.11
N ARG A 596 0.63 -19.36 26.24
CA ARG A 596 1.51 -19.61 25.08
C ARG A 596 1.31 -21.03 24.53
N LEU A 597 1.41 -21.14 23.21
CA LEU A 597 1.32 -22.40 22.49
C LEU A 597 2.35 -22.41 21.35
N ALA A 598 3.27 -23.37 21.39
CA ALA A 598 4.25 -23.56 20.32
C ALA A 598 3.54 -23.98 19.01
N PRO A 599 4.11 -23.66 17.83
CA PRO A 599 3.53 -24.09 16.56
C PRO A 599 3.36 -25.62 16.49
N VAL A 600 2.18 -26.07 16.07
CA VAL A 600 1.85 -27.48 15.90
C VAL A 600 1.47 -27.76 14.45
N VAL A 601 2.02 -28.84 13.88
CA VAL A 601 1.61 -29.34 12.57
C VAL A 601 1.22 -30.81 12.71
N LEU A 602 -0.01 -31.14 12.33
CA LEU A 602 -0.54 -32.50 12.37
C LEU A 602 -0.67 -33.08 10.96
N GLY A 603 -0.39 -34.36 10.80
CA GLY A 603 -0.64 -35.13 9.59
C GLY A 603 -1.74 -36.16 9.81
N GLY A 604 -2.43 -36.53 8.73
CA GLY A 604 -3.40 -37.63 8.78
C GLY A 604 -4.75 -37.30 9.42
N ALA A 605 -5.12 -36.01 9.54
CA ALA A 605 -6.46 -35.62 9.95
C ALA A 605 -7.51 -36.08 8.92
N GLY A 606 -8.52 -36.80 9.39
CA GLY A 606 -9.61 -37.33 8.56
C GLY A 606 -10.55 -36.24 8.03
N ASP A 607 -11.50 -36.61 7.16
CA ASP A 607 -12.46 -35.66 6.57
C ASP A 607 -13.47 -35.09 7.58
N GLU A 608 -13.81 -35.88 8.59
CA GLU A 608 -14.72 -35.51 9.68
C GLU A 608 -13.99 -34.93 10.90
N ASP A 609 -12.66 -34.79 10.83
CA ASP A 609 -11.87 -34.26 11.94
C ASP A 609 -12.17 -32.75 12.11
N PRO A 610 -12.61 -32.27 13.29
CA PRO A 610 -12.84 -30.85 13.54
C PRO A 610 -11.62 -29.98 13.23
N LEU A 611 -10.39 -30.51 13.42
CA LEU A 611 -9.18 -29.80 13.03
C LEU A 611 -9.13 -29.51 11.53
N TRP A 612 -9.70 -30.39 10.70
CA TRP A 612 -9.77 -30.21 9.25
C TRP A 612 -10.93 -29.32 8.84
N LEU A 613 -12.06 -29.38 9.55
CA LEU A 613 -13.31 -28.71 9.17
C LEU A 613 -13.47 -27.29 9.74
N GLU A 614 -12.94 -27.03 10.94
CA GLU A 614 -13.17 -25.80 11.70
C GLU A 614 -11.91 -24.95 11.82
N GLU A 615 -12.08 -23.63 11.92
CA GLU A 615 -11.00 -22.66 12.07
C GLU A 615 -10.24 -22.88 13.39
N SER A 616 -8.92 -23.08 13.30
CA SER A 616 -8.08 -23.31 14.48
C SER A 616 -7.73 -22.01 15.20
N PHE A 617 -7.60 -20.90 14.47
CA PHE A 617 -7.29 -19.55 14.96
C PHE A 617 -6.14 -19.52 15.97
N ALA A 618 -5.08 -20.27 15.67
CA ALA A 618 -3.88 -20.42 16.48
C ALA A 618 -2.74 -20.89 15.57
N SER A 619 -1.51 -20.99 16.09
CA SER A 619 -0.36 -21.54 15.37
C SER A 619 -0.49 -23.06 15.19
N LEU A 620 -1.51 -23.50 14.45
CA LEU A 620 -1.87 -24.90 14.24
C LEU A 620 -2.28 -25.11 12.79
N ALA A 621 -1.61 -26.06 12.11
CA ALA A 621 -1.95 -26.44 10.75
C ALA A 621 -2.09 -27.97 10.61
N ALA A 622 -2.92 -28.41 9.68
CA ALA A 622 -3.07 -29.81 9.31
C ALA A 622 -2.55 -30.04 7.89
N CYS A 623 -1.83 -31.14 7.69
CA CYS A 623 -1.23 -31.52 6.43
C CYS A 623 -1.93 -32.76 5.82
N ARG A 624 -2.20 -32.70 4.52
CA ARG A 624 -2.73 -33.81 3.73
C ARG A 624 -1.95 -33.96 2.44
N VAL A 625 -1.70 -35.21 2.05
CA VAL A 625 -1.04 -35.56 0.79
C VAL A 625 -2.10 -36.00 -0.22
N VAL A 626 -1.99 -35.48 -1.44
CA VAL A 626 -2.88 -35.76 -2.57
C VAL A 626 -2.08 -36.17 -3.81
N SER A 627 -2.73 -36.76 -4.80
CA SER A 627 -2.10 -37.37 -5.97
C SER A 627 -2.33 -36.62 -7.29
N SER A 628 -3.19 -35.60 -7.29
CA SER A 628 -3.53 -34.81 -8.48
C SER A 628 -3.99 -33.39 -8.16
N ASP A 629 -3.99 -32.52 -9.17
CA ASP A 629 -4.53 -31.16 -9.10
C ASP A 629 -6.04 -31.16 -8.80
N GLU A 630 -6.79 -32.09 -9.40
CA GLU A 630 -8.22 -32.26 -9.19
C GLU A 630 -8.55 -32.59 -7.74
N GLU A 631 -7.80 -33.54 -7.16
CA GLU A 631 -7.93 -33.90 -5.75
C GLU A 631 -7.53 -32.74 -4.83
N ALA A 632 -6.45 -32.03 -5.15
CA ALA A 632 -6.03 -30.85 -4.39
C ALA A 632 -7.11 -29.77 -4.33
N VAL A 633 -7.76 -29.48 -5.46
CA VAL A 633 -8.89 -28.54 -5.54
C VAL A 633 -10.09 -29.05 -4.75
N GLN A 634 -10.45 -30.33 -4.88
CA GLN A 634 -11.56 -30.92 -4.15
C GLN A 634 -11.36 -30.81 -2.63
N VAL A 635 -10.14 -31.11 -2.17
CA VAL A 635 -9.75 -31.02 -0.76
C VAL A 635 -9.73 -29.56 -0.29
N ALA A 636 -9.19 -28.62 -1.07
CA ALA A 636 -9.18 -27.21 -0.70
C ALA A 636 -10.58 -26.60 -0.64
N ASN A 637 -11.46 -26.95 -1.58
CA ASN A 637 -12.86 -26.53 -1.60
C ASN A 637 -13.74 -27.31 -0.61
N SER A 638 -13.19 -28.31 0.10
CA SER A 638 -13.94 -29.08 1.09
C SER A 638 -14.31 -28.21 2.30
N GLY A 639 -15.50 -28.45 2.86
CA GLY A 639 -16.03 -27.63 3.95
C GLY A 639 -16.75 -26.36 3.48
N GLY A 640 -17.11 -25.52 4.44
CA GLY A 640 -18.03 -24.41 4.20
C GLY A 640 -17.39 -23.05 3.93
N TYR A 641 -16.07 -22.90 4.07
CA TYR A 641 -15.36 -21.62 4.03
C TYR A 641 -14.82 -21.30 2.63
N GLY A 642 -14.37 -20.06 2.44
CA GLY A 642 -13.86 -19.55 1.16
C GLY A 642 -13.27 -18.15 1.27
N LEU A 643 -12.36 -17.91 2.23
CA LEU A 643 -11.73 -16.60 2.43
C LEU A 643 -10.47 -16.44 1.55
N SER A 644 -9.41 -17.18 1.88
CA SER A 644 -8.13 -17.11 1.18
C SER A 644 -7.61 -18.51 0.83
N ALA A 645 -6.74 -18.58 -0.17
CA ALA A 645 -5.99 -19.78 -0.54
C ALA A 645 -4.63 -19.41 -1.15
N ALA A 646 -3.71 -20.37 -1.17
CA ALA A 646 -2.42 -20.24 -1.82
C ALA A 646 -2.12 -21.44 -2.72
N VAL A 647 -1.40 -21.21 -3.81
CA VAL A 647 -0.94 -22.23 -4.76
C VAL A 647 0.54 -22.02 -5.04
N PHE A 648 1.37 -23.02 -4.77
CA PHE A 648 2.80 -22.99 -5.05
C PHE A 648 3.13 -23.92 -6.24
N THR A 649 3.73 -23.37 -7.30
CA THR A 649 4.08 -24.05 -8.56
C THR A 649 5.02 -23.18 -9.39
N GLU A 650 5.96 -23.76 -10.14
CA GLU A 650 6.77 -23.03 -11.12
C GLU A 650 6.03 -22.83 -12.46
N ASP A 651 5.02 -23.64 -12.78
CA ASP A 651 4.11 -23.40 -13.91
C ASP A 651 3.00 -22.40 -13.57
N LEU A 652 3.20 -21.13 -13.91
CA LEU A 652 2.19 -20.08 -13.73
C LEU A 652 0.85 -20.39 -14.43
N ARG A 653 0.84 -21.13 -15.55
CA ARG A 653 -0.41 -21.54 -16.21
C ARG A 653 -1.17 -22.54 -15.34
N ARG A 654 -0.47 -23.47 -14.67
CA ARG A 654 -1.05 -24.37 -13.66
C ARG A 654 -1.61 -23.57 -12.49
N GLY A 655 -0.83 -22.60 -11.98
CA GLY A 655 -1.27 -21.69 -10.93
C GLY A 655 -2.61 -21.02 -11.25
N PHE A 656 -2.76 -20.42 -12.43
CA PHE A 656 -4.03 -19.80 -12.86
C PHE A 656 -5.16 -20.81 -13.07
N ARG A 657 -4.88 -22.02 -13.59
CA ARG A 657 -5.89 -23.08 -13.73
C ARG A 657 -6.44 -23.51 -12.37
N LEU A 658 -5.57 -23.70 -11.38
CA LEU A 658 -5.95 -24.05 -10.01
C LEU A 658 -6.71 -22.89 -9.35
N ALA A 659 -6.18 -21.67 -9.43
CA ALA A 659 -6.81 -20.48 -8.85
C ALA A 659 -8.23 -20.26 -9.35
N LYS A 660 -8.50 -20.49 -10.64
CA LYS A 660 -9.85 -20.38 -11.23
C LYS A 660 -10.84 -21.42 -10.67
N LYS A 661 -10.37 -22.58 -10.21
CA LYS A 661 -11.21 -23.65 -9.65
C LYS A 661 -11.42 -23.53 -8.13
N LEU A 662 -10.58 -22.76 -7.44
CA LEU A 662 -10.68 -22.56 -5.98
C LEU A 662 -11.82 -21.61 -5.65
N GLU A 663 -12.68 -22.03 -4.71
CA GLU A 663 -13.84 -21.25 -4.26
C GLU A 663 -13.47 -20.38 -3.05
N SER A 664 -12.51 -19.47 -3.26
CA SER A 664 -12.04 -18.51 -2.27
C SER A 664 -12.15 -17.08 -2.77
N GLY A 665 -12.29 -16.13 -1.85
CA GLY A 665 -12.30 -14.70 -2.15
C GLY A 665 -10.96 -14.16 -2.67
N ALA A 666 -9.86 -14.75 -2.19
CA ALA A 666 -8.51 -14.48 -2.67
C ALA A 666 -7.74 -15.79 -2.93
N VAL A 667 -6.89 -15.78 -3.96
CA VAL A 667 -5.93 -16.86 -4.23
C VAL A 667 -4.57 -16.24 -4.55
N HIS A 668 -3.54 -16.67 -3.83
CA HIS A 668 -2.17 -16.19 -3.98
C HIS A 668 -1.27 -17.26 -4.61
N ILE A 669 -0.68 -16.97 -5.77
CA ILE A 669 0.24 -17.89 -6.43
C ILE A 669 1.67 -17.57 -5.97
N ASN A 670 2.39 -18.57 -5.46
CA ASN A 670 3.75 -18.45 -4.93
C ASN A 670 3.90 -17.42 -3.81
N SER A 671 2.88 -17.30 -2.96
CA SER A 671 2.86 -16.44 -1.78
C SER A 671 1.95 -17.07 -0.71
N MET A 672 2.03 -16.57 0.52
CA MET A 672 1.26 -17.08 1.65
C MET A 672 -0.24 -16.76 1.54
N THR A 673 -1.08 -17.47 2.30
CA THR A 673 -2.53 -17.22 2.35
C THR A 673 -2.87 -15.88 3.02
N VAL A 674 -2.04 -15.42 3.95
CA VAL A 674 -2.21 -14.15 4.65
C VAL A 674 -1.68 -13.01 3.78
N HIS A 675 -2.56 -12.32 3.08
CA HIS A 675 -2.17 -11.16 2.30
C HIS A 675 -3.33 -10.17 2.17
N ASP A 676 -3.05 -8.92 2.48
CA ASP A 676 -4.05 -7.85 2.50
C ASP A 676 -3.40 -6.53 2.12
N GLU A 677 -3.98 -5.85 1.15
CA GLU A 677 -3.48 -4.60 0.62
C GLU A 677 -4.65 -3.67 0.27
N PRO A 678 -4.50 -2.34 0.47
CA PRO A 678 -5.59 -1.40 0.18
C PRO A 678 -6.10 -1.43 -1.27
N VAL A 679 -5.26 -1.82 -2.23
CA VAL A 679 -5.61 -1.87 -3.65
C VAL A 679 -6.35 -3.14 -4.07
N LEU A 680 -6.34 -4.18 -3.23
CA LEU A 680 -6.96 -5.47 -3.51
C LEU A 680 -8.30 -5.58 -2.76
N PRO A 681 -9.41 -5.90 -3.43
CA PRO A 681 -10.68 -6.16 -2.75
C PRO A 681 -10.51 -7.32 -1.76
N HIS A 682 -10.82 -7.07 -0.51
CA HIS A 682 -10.70 -8.05 0.56
C HIS A 682 -12.08 -8.59 0.91
N GLY A 683 -12.23 -9.92 0.86
CA GLY A 683 -13.39 -10.58 1.44
C GLY A 683 -13.69 -11.97 0.93
N GLY A 684 -14.47 -12.73 1.70
CA GLY A 684 -14.72 -14.15 1.45
C GLY A 684 -15.92 -14.46 0.55
N VAL A 685 -16.12 -15.76 0.29
CA VAL A 685 -17.35 -16.33 -0.27
C VAL A 685 -17.85 -17.45 0.66
N ARG A 686 -19.02 -18.02 0.36
CA ARG A 686 -19.63 -19.12 1.16
C ARG A 686 -19.82 -18.70 2.63
N ASN A 687 -19.46 -19.54 3.61
CA ASN A 687 -19.55 -19.19 5.03
C ASN A 687 -18.47 -18.20 5.50
N SER A 688 -17.52 -17.80 4.66
CA SER A 688 -16.56 -16.75 4.97
C SER A 688 -17.12 -15.33 4.75
N GLY A 689 -18.35 -15.22 4.26
CA GLY A 689 -19.09 -13.95 4.20
C GLY A 689 -19.36 -13.44 2.78
N TRP A 690 -19.71 -12.15 2.68
CA TRP A 690 -20.12 -11.49 1.45
C TRP A 690 -19.94 -9.96 1.54
N GLY A 691 -19.89 -9.31 0.37
CA GLY A 691 -19.44 -7.92 0.24
C GLY A 691 -17.91 -7.85 0.25
N ARG A 692 -17.33 -6.68 -0.03
CA ARG A 692 -15.87 -6.51 -0.07
C ARG A 692 -15.43 -5.26 0.66
N PHE A 693 -14.30 -5.31 1.32
CA PHE A 693 -13.57 -4.14 1.77
C PHE A 693 -12.43 -3.80 0.81
N ASN A 694 -11.75 -2.68 1.08
CA ASN A 694 -10.62 -2.15 0.31
C ASN A 694 -10.99 -1.81 -1.15
N ALA A 695 -10.02 -1.25 -1.88
CA ALA A 695 -10.15 -0.87 -3.28
C ALA A 695 -11.39 0.04 -3.55
N ALA A 696 -11.82 0.11 -4.82
CA ALA A 696 -13.02 0.86 -5.17
C ALA A 696 -14.30 0.15 -4.68
N GLN A 697 -14.32 -1.18 -4.74
CA GLN A 697 -15.45 -2.03 -4.35
C GLN A 697 -15.84 -1.80 -2.89
N GLY A 698 -14.86 -1.71 -1.98
CA GLY A 698 -15.12 -1.45 -0.58
C GLY A 698 -15.64 -0.04 -0.30
N LEU A 699 -15.29 0.95 -1.11
CA LEU A 699 -15.89 2.28 -1.00
C LEU A 699 -17.35 2.27 -1.50
N GLU A 700 -17.61 1.56 -2.59
CA GLU A 700 -18.96 1.40 -3.15
C GLU A 700 -19.93 0.68 -2.22
N GLU A 701 -19.45 -0.23 -1.36
CA GLU A 701 -20.29 -0.92 -0.36
C GLU A 701 -21.02 0.02 0.61
N PHE A 702 -20.53 1.25 0.78
CA PHE A 702 -21.10 2.25 1.70
C PHE A 702 -21.81 3.39 0.96
N LEU A 703 -22.15 3.19 -0.32
CA LEU A 703 -22.84 4.17 -1.15
C LEU A 703 -24.14 3.59 -1.71
N VAL A 704 -25.14 4.45 -1.85
CA VAL A 704 -26.38 4.14 -2.59
C VAL A 704 -26.33 4.78 -3.97
N THR A 705 -26.84 4.06 -4.97
CA THR A 705 -26.96 4.56 -6.33
C THR A 705 -28.37 5.13 -6.53
N LYS A 706 -28.49 6.38 -6.99
CA LYS A 706 -29.78 7.05 -7.23
C LYS A 706 -29.90 7.50 -8.67
N THR A 707 -30.92 7.04 -9.37
CA THR A 707 -31.24 7.47 -10.74
C THR A 707 -32.25 8.61 -10.70
N VAL A 708 -31.98 9.66 -11.48
CA VAL A 708 -32.90 10.78 -11.73
C VAL A 708 -33.06 10.90 -13.24
N THR A 709 -34.31 10.91 -13.70
CA THR A 709 -34.65 11.16 -15.10
C THR A 709 -35.46 12.44 -15.22
N TRP A 710 -35.37 13.12 -16.35
CA TRP A 710 -36.19 14.29 -16.67
C TRP A 710 -36.49 14.35 -18.17
N LYS A 711 -37.56 15.06 -18.53
CA LYS A 711 -37.86 15.43 -19.92
C LYS A 711 -37.11 16.70 -20.27
N ASP A 712 -36.43 16.69 -21.41
CA ASP A 712 -35.55 17.77 -21.88
C ASP A 712 -36.30 19.03 -22.33
#